data_AF-S0EYM1-F1
#
_entry.id   AF-S0EYM1-F1
#
_cell.length_a   1.000
_cell.length_b   1.000
_cell.length_c   1.000
_cell.angle_alpha   90.00
_cell.angle_beta   90.00
_cell.angle_gamma   90.00
#
_symmetry.space_group_name_H-M   'P 1'
#
loop_
_entity.id
_entity.type
_entity.pdbx_description
1 polymer ?
#
loop_
_entity_poly.entity_id
_entity_poly.type
_entity_poly.pdbx_seq_one_letter_code
_entity_poly.pdbx_strand_id
1 'polypeptide(L)'
;MALDFDARGSIVYLSVATMPATHSESWEPRCSSPPFTNPKRWGSVKGWYCGILIGVLGGLVVLPFTRNILAAQWETSLTSGYSSLVAPMHLSASDDARLEWVANAEPSDVLVQMGFIAASLDHPFSPTNFPGNTLARLVGLIQKHPNVAGLYALLVRVALQQESSEGITADVSLDPVPASRPNTLFSIAPQRAAILDIALRRGEQLEPKNAFWPAMRAWLYFSNREEQRGEKALERIASTSRWDSHLYEQVLGEWRLYAQVFGDQGALQKIEPLTLLSFPHLQALRAMAFYVHDRAEQDIAEGHLPQAFRLHLGLAHLGTILRDTAPWAYEALLGTDLVLIASTGDGTPLQGEGMVNSLATWEPYGRRYLTLLRRSGEETQALWLEHEIVKSLKLRRTLGLARAATPYDGVPPGVPLKALFSDWMLGVLTLQQMLGLLGSFCILGCAVLLIKRFPQTQLLVFLALAVLFIGLLYLFSLLPSMGCALGVLISGVLLWLVGLSWLSNRLFDQEEQRRELSWKTGVLCVVLATGVTAALWGGLQAQIGQMHPLARVLSGLDSVGPHEDQAQMLVRWFFGLSFALVVCLVGGTGSLLLKHRPLEGAFQVVRSLLWPALAFMAVVYLCLLQVTIRQDARTAAAIQEAAINDREWVLTHTLSE
;
A
#
# COMPACT_ATOMS: atom_id res chain seq x y z
N MET A 1 -33.48 5.48 44.72
CA MET A 1 -32.28 6.24 45.17
C MET A 1 -32.45 7.65 44.61
N ALA A 2 -33.16 8.48 45.36
CA ALA A 2 -33.52 9.85 45.00
C ALA A 2 -33.15 10.70 46.22
N LEU A 3 -32.39 11.77 46.02
CA LEU A 3 -31.96 12.66 47.09
C LEU A 3 -32.67 14.00 46.92
N ASP A 4 -33.50 14.26 47.93
CA ASP A 4 -34.23 15.48 48.23
C ASP A 4 -33.27 16.46 48.93
N PHE A 5 -33.36 17.75 48.58
CA PHE A 5 -32.61 18.83 49.23
C PHE A 5 -33.63 19.77 49.89
N ASP A 6 -33.66 19.75 51.22
CA ASP A 6 -34.48 20.65 52.02
C ASP A 6 -33.62 21.69 52.73
N ALA A 7 -34.25 22.83 52.99
CA ALA A 7 -33.66 24.15 53.14
C ALA A 7 -33.41 24.59 54.60
N ARG A 8 -32.95 25.85 54.70
CA ARG A 8 -32.93 26.77 55.87
C ARG A 8 -31.67 26.69 56.73
N GLY A 9 -30.98 27.78 57.10
CA GLY A 9 -31.29 29.20 57.04
C GLY A 9 -31.00 29.80 58.41
N SER A 10 -30.15 30.84 58.49
CA SER A 10 -30.17 31.77 59.63
C SER A 10 -29.33 33.03 59.38
N ILE A 11 -30.04 34.15 59.51
CA ILE A 11 -29.64 35.56 59.47
C ILE A 11 -29.14 35.95 60.88
N VAL A 12 -28.06 36.73 60.99
CA VAL A 12 -27.76 37.54 62.20
C VAL A 12 -27.19 38.91 61.80
N TYR A 13 -27.57 39.91 62.59
CA TYR A 13 -27.64 41.36 62.36
C TYR A 13 -26.32 42.16 62.32
N LEU A 14 -26.45 43.31 61.63
CA LEU A 14 -25.63 44.51 61.65
C LEU A 14 -25.42 45.09 63.06
N SER A 15 -24.21 45.60 63.35
CA SER A 15 -24.01 46.66 64.35
C SER A 15 -23.14 47.79 63.79
N VAL A 16 -23.66 49.00 63.93
CA VAL A 16 -23.07 50.30 63.61
C VAL A 16 -22.08 50.73 64.70
N ALA A 17 -20.90 51.27 64.33
CA ALA A 17 -20.15 52.20 65.18
C ALA A 17 -19.13 53.06 64.38
N THR A 18 -19.49 54.34 64.26
CA THR A 18 -18.66 55.57 64.41
C THR A 18 -17.36 55.79 63.61
N MET A 19 -17.39 56.87 62.81
CA MET A 19 -16.24 57.66 62.33
C MET A 19 -15.44 58.32 63.47
N PRO A 20 -14.21 58.78 63.16
CA PRO A 20 -14.03 60.24 63.11
C PRO A 20 -13.28 60.76 61.88
N ALA A 21 -13.53 62.03 61.61
CA ALA A 21 -13.06 62.84 60.49
C ALA A 21 -11.58 63.26 60.61
N THR A 22 -10.94 63.52 59.46
CA THR A 22 -10.36 64.80 59.00
C THR A 22 -9.12 64.55 58.14
N HIS A 23 -9.15 64.93 56.87
CA HIS A 23 -8.21 65.88 56.26
C HIS A 23 -8.63 66.16 54.81
N SER A 24 -8.81 67.45 54.53
CA SER A 24 -9.18 68.02 53.24
C SER A 24 -7.95 68.18 52.34
N GLU A 25 -7.94 67.51 51.20
CA GLU A 25 -7.14 67.91 50.05
C GLU A 25 -8.07 68.17 48.86
N SER A 26 -7.91 69.36 48.28
CA SER A 26 -8.65 69.85 47.12
C SER A 26 -8.28 69.05 45.87
N TRP A 27 -9.19 68.19 45.41
CA TRP A 27 -9.05 67.40 44.21
C TRP A 27 -9.58 68.19 43.00
N GLU A 28 -8.69 68.66 42.13
CA GLU A 28 -9.04 69.16 40.80
C GLU A 28 -9.52 67.98 39.93
N PRO A 29 -10.66 68.09 39.22
CA PRO A 29 -11.13 67.03 38.34
C PRO A 29 -10.27 66.98 37.08
N ARG A 30 -9.23 66.13 37.06
CA ARG A 30 -8.69 65.63 35.80
C ARG A 30 -9.78 64.78 35.15
N CYS A 31 -10.39 65.29 34.09
CA CYS A 31 -11.12 64.51 33.10
C CYS A 31 -10.19 63.41 32.57
N SER A 32 -10.20 62.24 33.22
CA SER A 32 -9.77 61.00 32.60
C SER A 32 -10.76 60.73 31.47
N SER A 33 -10.27 60.86 30.24
CA SER A 33 -10.93 60.28 29.08
C SER A 33 -11.35 58.84 29.44
N PRO A 34 -12.61 58.45 29.18
CA PRO A 34 -13.07 57.12 29.53
C PRO A 34 -12.11 56.12 28.89
N PRO A 35 -11.58 55.13 29.64
CA PRO A 35 -10.87 54.05 29.00
C PRO A 35 -11.90 53.42 28.07
N PHE A 36 -11.71 53.61 26.77
CA PHE A 36 -12.26 52.71 25.77
C PHE A 36 -11.78 51.32 26.19
N THR A 37 -12.58 50.63 26.99
CA THR A 37 -12.56 49.19 27.13
C THR A 37 -12.99 48.70 25.76
N ASN A 38 -12.04 48.71 24.83
CA ASN A 38 -12.14 47.99 23.58
C ASN A 38 -12.50 46.57 24.01
N PRO A 39 -13.75 46.11 23.81
CA PRO A 39 -14.10 44.77 24.23
C PRO A 39 -13.08 43.87 23.56
N LYS A 40 -12.42 43.02 24.35
CA LYS A 40 -11.49 41.99 23.88
C LYS A 40 -12.28 41.00 23.00
N ARG A 41 -12.76 41.45 21.82
CA ARG A 41 -13.47 40.68 20.78
C ARG A 41 -12.57 39.61 20.16
N TRP A 42 -11.28 39.66 20.46
CA TRP A 42 -10.26 38.72 19.98
C TRP A 42 -10.32 37.34 20.66
N GLY A 43 -11.12 37.16 21.72
CA GLY A 43 -11.35 35.84 22.33
C GLY A 43 -12.38 34.96 21.61
N SER A 44 -13.40 35.56 20.99
CA SER A 44 -14.55 34.82 20.43
C SER A 44 -14.21 34.06 19.13
N VAL A 45 -13.47 34.71 18.22
CA VAL A 45 -13.17 34.12 16.90
C VAL A 45 -12.26 32.89 17.00
N LYS A 46 -11.36 32.86 17.99
CA LYS A 46 -10.44 31.72 18.20
C LYS A 46 -11.14 30.50 18.80
N GLY A 47 -12.12 30.71 19.68
CA GLY A 47 -12.94 29.62 20.22
C GLY A 47 -13.77 28.94 19.13
N TRP A 48 -14.26 29.71 18.16
CA TRP A 48 -15.03 29.20 17.02
C TRP A 48 -14.21 28.27 16.12
N TYR A 49 -12.97 28.63 15.75
CA TYR A 49 -12.12 27.75 14.94
C TYR A 49 -11.79 26.43 15.63
N CYS A 50 -11.52 26.47 16.95
CA CYS A 50 -11.25 25.27 17.72
C CYS A 50 -12.49 24.37 17.84
N GLY A 51 -13.67 24.98 18.06
CA GLY A 51 -14.95 24.26 18.08
C GLY A 51 -15.30 23.62 16.74
N ILE A 52 -15.06 24.30 15.62
CA ILE A 52 -15.25 23.75 14.27
C ILE A 52 -14.29 22.58 14.04
N LEU A 53 -13.00 22.73 14.38
CA LEU A 53 -12.01 21.68 14.20
C LEU A 53 -12.37 20.43 15.02
N ILE A 54 -12.71 20.60 16.30
CA ILE A 54 -13.11 19.50 17.19
C ILE A 54 -14.43 18.88 16.74
N GLY A 55 -15.41 19.68 16.33
CA GLY A 55 -16.70 19.19 15.85
C GLY A 55 -16.58 18.39 14.55
N VAL A 56 -15.73 18.84 13.63
CA VAL A 56 -15.48 18.14 12.35
C VAL A 56 -14.67 16.88 12.58
N LEU A 57 -13.58 16.93 13.36
CA LEU A 57 -12.80 15.74 13.71
C LEU A 57 -13.63 14.73 14.48
N GLY A 58 -14.45 15.18 15.44
CA GLY A 58 -15.38 14.34 16.19
C GLY A 58 -16.45 13.71 15.28
N GLY A 59 -17.02 14.46 14.35
CA GLY A 59 -18.00 13.96 13.39
C GLY A 59 -17.43 12.89 12.45
N LEU A 60 -16.17 13.02 12.03
CA LEU A 60 -15.51 12.04 11.15
C LEU A 60 -15.17 10.74 11.88
N VAL A 61 -14.87 10.81 13.17
CA VAL A 61 -14.61 9.63 14.01
C VAL A 61 -15.87 8.77 14.20
N VAL A 62 -17.06 9.38 14.11
CA VAL A 62 -18.35 8.68 14.26
C VAL A 62 -18.71 7.86 13.01
N LEU A 63 -18.18 8.20 11.83
CA LEU A 63 -18.42 7.45 10.60
C LEU A 63 -17.40 6.30 10.48
N PRO A 64 -17.81 5.02 10.58
CA PRO A 64 -16.88 3.89 10.69
C PRO A 64 -15.95 3.76 9.49
N PHE A 65 -16.44 3.99 8.27
CA PHE A 65 -15.62 3.94 7.05
C PHE A 65 -14.55 5.04 7.02
N THR A 66 -14.96 6.27 7.35
CA THR A 66 -14.06 7.42 7.43
C THR A 66 -13.02 7.23 8.54
N ARG A 67 -13.43 6.64 9.68
CA ARG A 67 -12.56 6.32 10.81
C ARG A 67 -11.43 5.38 10.44
N ASN A 68 -11.68 4.36 9.62
CA ASN A 68 -10.66 3.36 9.27
C ASN A 68 -9.63 3.94 8.30
N ILE A 69 -10.07 4.69 7.28
CA ILE A 69 -9.16 5.41 6.37
C ILE A 69 -8.34 6.45 7.17
N LEU A 70 -8.97 7.18 8.09
CA LEU A 70 -8.29 8.13 8.97
C LEU A 70 -7.24 7.45 9.85
N ALA A 71 -7.59 6.32 10.48
CA ALA A 71 -6.69 5.57 11.34
C ALA A 71 -5.49 5.04 10.55
N ALA A 72 -5.71 4.47 9.36
CA ALA A 72 -4.65 3.98 8.49
C ALA A 72 -3.73 5.12 8.02
N GLN A 73 -4.29 6.26 7.59
CA GLN A 73 -3.50 7.43 7.20
C GLN A 73 -2.74 8.04 8.38
N TRP A 74 -3.35 8.05 9.57
CA TRP A 74 -2.73 8.53 10.81
C TRP A 74 -1.56 7.65 11.22
N GLU A 75 -1.73 6.33 11.26
CA GLU A 75 -0.67 5.39 11.57
C GLU A 75 0.49 5.53 10.58
N THR A 76 0.17 5.54 9.28
CA THR A 76 1.14 5.81 8.20
C THR A 76 1.89 7.12 8.39
N SER A 77 1.19 8.17 8.84
CA SER A 77 1.80 9.49 9.02
C SER A 77 2.84 9.49 10.14
N LEU A 78 2.68 8.60 11.13
CA LEU A 78 3.52 8.52 12.33
C LEU A 78 4.67 7.52 12.22
N THR A 79 4.55 6.51 11.35
CA THR A 79 5.55 5.44 11.23
C THR A 79 6.47 5.66 10.03
N SER A 80 7.79 5.61 10.25
CA SER A 80 8.81 5.76 9.20
C SER A 80 9.19 4.44 8.49
N GLY A 81 8.64 3.30 8.92
CA GLY A 81 9.01 1.97 8.42
C GLY A 81 7.95 1.33 7.53
N TYR A 82 8.40 0.55 6.54
CA TYR A 82 7.54 -0.24 5.65
C TYR A 82 6.67 -1.30 6.38
N SER A 83 7.09 -1.74 7.57
CA SER A 83 6.44 -2.85 8.29
C SER A 83 5.09 -2.51 8.90
N SER A 84 4.82 -1.24 9.23
CA SER A 84 3.61 -0.84 9.96
C SER A 84 2.40 -0.57 9.07
N LEU A 85 2.56 -0.60 7.75
CA LEU A 85 1.45 -0.41 6.80
C LEU A 85 0.97 -1.71 6.19
N VAL A 86 1.86 -2.69 6.15
CA VAL A 86 1.40 -4.07 6.19
C VAL A 86 0.89 -4.39 7.59
N ALA A 87 1.29 -3.74 8.69
CA ALA A 87 0.75 -4.07 10.04
C ALA A 87 -0.77 -3.94 10.26
N PRO A 88 -1.54 -3.07 9.56
CA PRO A 88 -3.01 -3.14 9.56
C PRO A 88 -3.57 -4.15 8.54
N MET A 89 -2.76 -4.66 7.60
CA MET A 89 -3.07 -5.83 6.75
C MET A 89 -2.62 -7.15 7.40
N HIS A 90 -1.57 -7.13 8.22
CA HIS A 90 -1.17 -8.18 9.13
C HIS A 90 -2.15 -8.10 10.27
N LEU A 91 -3.14 -8.97 10.19
CA LEU A 91 -4.05 -9.24 11.28
C LEU A 91 -3.27 -9.26 12.58
N SER A 92 -3.59 -8.33 13.48
CA SER A 92 -3.06 -8.41 14.83
C SER A 92 -3.50 -9.75 15.43
N ALA A 93 -2.85 -10.24 16.48
CA ALA A 93 -3.36 -11.42 17.19
C ALA A 93 -4.84 -11.24 17.64
N SER A 94 -5.30 -10.00 17.80
CA SER A 94 -6.70 -9.68 18.07
C SER A 94 -7.59 -9.79 16.83
N ASP A 95 -7.07 -9.57 15.63
CA ASP A 95 -7.80 -9.71 14.37
C ASP A 95 -7.87 -11.17 13.92
N ASP A 96 -6.83 -11.97 14.15
CA ASP A 96 -6.87 -13.43 13.97
C ASP A 96 -8.02 -14.06 14.79
N ALA A 97 -8.13 -13.65 16.06
CA ALA A 97 -9.22 -14.09 16.93
C ALA A 97 -10.60 -13.64 16.43
N ARG A 98 -10.70 -12.46 15.79
CA ARG A 98 -11.96 -11.97 15.21
C ARG A 98 -12.33 -12.72 13.94
N LEU A 99 -11.37 -13.00 13.07
CA LEU A 99 -11.58 -13.85 11.89
C LEU A 99 -12.04 -15.24 12.30
N GLU A 100 -11.37 -15.84 13.28
CA GLU A 100 -11.74 -17.14 13.80
C GLU A 100 -13.14 -17.13 14.42
N TRP A 101 -13.48 -16.07 15.18
CA TRP A 101 -14.82 -15.91 15.74
C TRP A 101 -15.91 -15.83 14.67
N VAL A 102 -15.71 -15.02 13.62
CA VAL A 102 -16.66 -14.93 12.49
C VAL A 102 -16.77 -16.26 11.75
N ALA A 103 -15.64 -16.91 11.45
CA ALA A 103 -15.65 -18.23 10.83
C ALA A 103 -16.39 -19.25 11.71
N ASN A 104 -16.21 -19.21 13.02
CA ASN A 104 -16.92 -20.12 13.93
C ASN A 104 -18.42 -19.78 14.07
N ALA A 105 -18.82 -18.53 13.83
CA ALA A 105 -20.22 -18.10 13.79
C ALA A 105 -20.94 -18.55 12.50
N GLU A 106 -20.21 -18.73 11.38
CA GLU A 106 -20.75 -19.20 10.09
C GLU A 106 -20.16 -20.56 9.66
N PRO A 107 -20.35 -21.65 10.44
CA PRO A 107 -19.70 -22.95 10.17
C PRO A 107 -20.25 -23.67 8.93
N SER A 108 -21.42 -23.27 8.43
CA SER A 108 -22.06 -23.82 7.23
C SER A 108 -21.72 -23.05 5.95
N ASP A 109 -21.14 -21.85 6.07
CA ASP A 109 -20.81 -21.04 4.90
C ASP A 109 -19.44 -21.44 4.37
N VAL A 110 -19.44 -22.26 3.32
CA VAL A 110 -18.22 -22.83 2.75
C VAL A 110 -17.27 -21.74 2.27
N LEU A 111 -17.77 -20.63 1.73
CA LEU A 111 -16.92 -19.53 1.25
C LEU A 111 -16.24 -18.80 2.41
N VAL A 112 -16.96 -18.53 3.50
CA VAL A 112 -16.36 -17.92 4.70
C VAL A 112 -15.30 -18.84 5.31
N GLN A 113 -15.55 -20.16 5.36
CA GLN A 113 -14.55 -21.12 5.83
C GLN A 113 -13.33 -21.20 4.90
N MET A 114 -13.53 -21.20 3.58
CA MET A 114 -12.44 -21.16 2.59
C MET A 114 -11.62 -19.88 2.76
N GLY A 115 -12.28 -18.74 2.89
CA GLY A 115 -11.65 -17.45 3.14
C GLY A 115 -10.83 -17.43 4.41
N PHE A 116 -11.32 -18.06 5.48
CA PHE A 116 -10.58 -18.14 6.75
C PHE A 116 -9.30 -18.97 6.61
N ILE A 117 -9.39 -20.13 5.96
CA ILE A 117 -8.23 -20.99 5.72
C ILE A 117 -7.22 -20.25 4.84
N ALA A 118 -7.69 -19.53 3.82
CA ALA A 118 -6.82 -18.82 2.89
C ALA A 118 -6.18 -17.55 3.49
N ALA A 119 -6.93 -16.74 4.24
CA ALA A 119 -6.36 -15.63 5.03
C ALA A 119 -5.30 -16.14 6.03
N SER A 120 -5.50 -17.32 6.62
CA SER A 120 -4.52 -17.93 7.52
C SER A 120 -3.22 -18.35 6.81
N LEU A 121 -3.27 -18.56 5.49
CA LEU A 121 -2.10 -18.89 4.69
C LEU A 121 -1.24 -17.66 4.39
N ASP A 122 -1.87 -16.53 4.04
CA ASP A 122 -1.17 -15.30 3.66
C ASP A 122 -0.36 -14.67 4.82
N HIS A 123 -0.56 -15.14 6.05
CA HIS A 123 0.17 -14.70 7.24
C HIS A 123 0.92 -15.85 7.94
N PRO A 124 1.99 -16.40 7.33
CA PRO A 124 2.73 -17.55 7.86
C PRO A 124 3.49 -17.24 9.17
N PHE A 125 3.62 -15.97 9.56
CA PHE A 125 4.35 -15.54 10.76
C PHE A 125 3.45 -15.29 11.98
N SER A 126 2.13 -15.50 11.91
CA SER A 126 1.30 -15.38 13.11
C SER A 126 1.66 -16.52 14.09
N PRO A 127 2.11 -16.22 15.32
CA PRO A 127 2.54 -17.22 16.30
C PRO A 127 1.40 -18.13 16.79
N THR A 128 0.16 -17.84 16.41
CA THR A 128 -1.03 -18.64 16.74
C THR A 128 -1.46 -19.57 15.60
N ASN A 129 -0.97 -19.35 14.38
CA ASN A 129 -1.28 -20.18 13.21
C ASN A 129 -0.38 -21.40 13.17
N PHE A 130 -0.69 -22.40 14.01
CA PHE A 130 -0.13 -23.72 13.81
C PHE A 130 -0.73 -24.34 12.54
N PRO A 131 0.09 -24.67 11.51
CA PRO A 131 -0.38 -25.24 10.24
C PRO A 131 -1.23 -26.52 10.40
N GLY A 132 -1.08 -27.22 11.52
CA GLY A 132 -1.86 -28.41 11.85
C GLY A 132 -3.37 -28.15 12.01
N ASN A 133 -3.77 -27.00 12.56
CA ASN A 133 -5.19 -26.69 12.77
C ASN A 133 -5.89 -26.33 11.45
N THR A 134 -5.20 -25.61 10.56
CA THR A 134 -5.74 -25.22 9.24
C THR A 134 -6.00 -26.43 8.36
N LEU A 135 -5.07 -27.39 8.31
CA LEU A 135 -5.25 -28.63 7.56
C LEU A 135 -6.38 -29.49 8.14
N ALA A 136 -6.44 -29.65 9.46
CA ALA A 136 -7.50 -30.41 10.12
C ALA A 136 -8.89 -29.79 9.86
N ARG A 137 -9.00 -28.45 9.94
CA ARG A 137 -10.22 -27.71 9.63
C ARG A 137 -10.65 -27.92 8.18
N LEU A 138 -9.72 -27.84 7.23
CA LEU A 138 -10.00 -28.06 5.81
C LEU A 138 -10.45 -29.50 5.52
N VAL A 139 -9.81 -30.50 6.13
CA VAL A 139 -10.22 -31.90 6.00
C VAL A 139 -11.64 -32.09 6.56
N GLY A 140 -11.94 -31.51 7.73
CA GLY A 140 -13.29 -31.53 8.29
C GLY A 140 -14.34 -30.85 7.39
N LEU A 141 -13.95 -29.77 6.70
CA LEU A 141 -14.80 -29.07 5.74
C LEU A 141 -15.04 -29.89 4.48
N ILE A 142 -14.01 -30.55 3.93
CA ILE A 142 -14.11 -31.49 2.81
C ILE A 142 -15.03 -32.66 3.16
N GLN A 143 -14.94 -33.21 4.38
CA GLN A 143 -15.82 -34.28 4.82
C GLN A 143 -17.30 -33.84 4.87
N LYS A 144 -17.58 -32.60 5.28
CA LYS A 144 -18.93 -32.02 5.30
C LYS A 144 -19.44 -31.68 3.89
N HIS A 145 -18.55 -31.24 3.00
CA HIS A 145 -18.88 -30.77 1.65
C HIS A 145 -18.05 -31.50 0.56
N PRO A 146 -18.19 -32.84 0.42
CA PRO A 146 -17.32 -33.67 -0.41
C PRO A 146 -17.49 -33.49 -1.93
N ASN A 147 -18.44 -32.64 -2.33
CA ASN A 147 -18.75 -32.35 -3.73
C ASN A 147 -18.29 -30.94 -4.15
N VAL A 148 -17.62 -30.19 -3.28
CA VAL A 148 -17.09 -28.86 -3.59
C VAL A 148 -15.65 -29.00 -4.05
N ALA A 149 -15.42 -28.94 -5.36
CA ALA A 149 -14.11 -29.10 -5.98
C ALA A 149 -13.08 -28.08 -5.46
N GLY A 150 -13.50 -26.83 -5.24
CA GLY A 150 -12.63 -25.77 -4.69
C GLY A 150 -12.01 -26.06 -3.33
N LEU A 151 -12.62 -26.90 -2.49
CA LEU A 151 -12.00 -27.33 -1.24
C LEU A 151 -10.79 -28.23 -1.45
N TYR A 152 -10.84 -29.10 -2.47
CA TYR A 152 -9.69 -29.93 -2.84
C TYR A 152 -8.58 -29.09 -3.48
N ALA A 153 -8.92 -28.06 -4.27
CA ALA A 153 -7.94 -27.13 -4.82
C ALA A 153 -7.25 -26.31 -3.71
N LEU A 154 -8.02 -25.83 -2.73
CA LEU A 154 -7.49 -25.15 -1.55
C LEU A 154 -6.56 -26.06 -0.74
N LEU A 155 -6.88 -27.35 -0.60
CA LEU A 155 -6.01 -28.32 0.09
C LEU A 155 -4.65 -28.47 -0.58
N VAL A 156 -4.63 -28.47 -1.92
CA VAL A 156 -3.38 -28.49 -2.69
C VAL A 156 -2.55 -27.23 -2.43
N ARG A 157 -3.18 -26.06 -2.40
CA ARG A 157 -2.50 -24.78 -2.10
C ARG A 157 -1.95 -24.72 -0.67
N VAL A 158 -2.74 -25.13 0.32
CA VAL A 158 -2.28 -25.22 1.73
C VAL A 158 -1.04 -26.10 1.84
N ALA A 159 -1.05 -27.27 1.20
CA ALA A 159 0.08 -28.19 1.26
C ALA A 159 1.32 -27.61 0.58
N LEU A 160 1.17 -26.99 -0.60
CA LEU A 160 2.26 -26.33 -1.31
C LEU A 160 2.95 -25.26 -0.47
N GLN A 161 2.17 -24.45 0.23
CA GLN A 161 2.69 -23.36 1.05
C GLN A 161 3.40 -23.85 2.31
N GLN A 162 2.93 -24.95 2.90
CA GLN A 162 3.62 -25.61 4.01
C GLN A 162 5.01 -26.11 3.58
N GLU A 163 5.12 -26.71 2.39
CA GLU A 163 6.41 -27.16 1.84
C GLU A 163 7.39 -25.99 1.61
N SER A 164 6.90 -24.88 1.02
CA SER A 164 7.72 -23.68 0.83
C SER A 164 8.22 -23.09 2.15
N SER A 165 7.39 -23.15 3.20
CA SER A 165 7.74 -22.59 4.52
C SER A 165 8.75 -23.47 5.27
N GLU A 166 8.59 -24.79 5.22
CA GLU A 166 9.49 -25.74 5.88
C GLU A 166 10.91 -25.69 5.27
N GLY A 167 11.00 -25.54 3.94
CA GLY A 167 12.29 -25.40 3.24
C GLY A 167 13.10 -24.17 3.69
N ILE A 168 12.44 -23.06 4.02
CA ILE A 168 13.11 -21.83 4.48
C ILE A 168 13.65 -22.00 5.91
N THR A 169 12.91 -22.68 6.78
CA THR A 169 13.31 -22.84 8.19
C THR A 169 14.48 -23.81 8.41
N ALA A 170 14.70 -24.75 7.50
CA ALA A 170 15.77 -25.74 7.60
C ALA A 170 17.16 -25.17 7.24
N ASP A 171 17.21 -24.05 6.51
CA ASP A 171 18.43 -23.56 5.84
C ASP A 171 18.85 -22.15 6.32
N VAL A 172 18.54 -21.81 7.58
CA VAL A 172 18.99 -20.56 8.24
C VAL A 172 20.49 -20.63 8.58
N SER A 173 21.32 -20.82 7.56
CA SER A 173 22.71 -20.35 7.56
C SER A 173 22.69 -18.84 7.32
N LEU A 174 23.51 -18.08 8.05
CA LEU A 174 23.65 -16.62 7.90
C LEU A 174 24.33 -16.19 6.59
N ASP A 175 24.72 -17.15 5.75
CA ASP A 175 25.21 -16.85 4.41
C ASP A 175 24.03 -16.39 3.53
N PRO A 176 24.21 -15.33 2.72
CA PRO A 176 23.18 -14.92 1.77
C PRO A 176 22.94 -16.09 0.83
N VAL A 177 21.81 -16.78 1.02
CA VAL A 177 21.37 -17.88 0.17
C VAL A 177 21.43 -17.36 -1.27
N PRO A 178 22.30 -17.90 -2.15
CA PRO A 178 22.32 -17.49 -3.54
C PRO A 178 20.90 -17.74 -4.05
N ALA A 179 20.21 -16.68 -4.47
CA ALA A 179 18.79 -16.68 -4.82
C ALA A 179 18.39 -18.04 -5.38
N SER A 180 17.76 -18.85 -4.54
CA SER A 180 17.49 -20.26 -4.80
C SER A 180 16.86 -20.33 -6.17
N ARG A 181 17.42 -21.12 -7.10
CA ARG A 181 16.95 -21.19 -8.49
C ARG A 181 15.41 -21.28 -8.47
N PRO A 182 14.66 -20.25 -8.89
CA PRO A 182 13.22 -20.12 -8.59
C PRO A 182 12.33 -21.18 -9.29
N ASN A 183 12.95 -22.18 -9.92
CA ASN A 183 12.33 -23.13 -10.82
C ASN A 183 12.67 -24.59 -10.47
N THR A 184 13.18 -24.90 -9.26
CA THR A 184 13.45 -26.28 -8.86
C THR A 184 12.21 -26.95 -8.28
N LEU A 185 11.92 -28.19 -8.72
CA LEU A 185 10.91 -29.02 -8.10
C LEU A 185 11.35 -29.47 -6.70
N PHE A 186 10.48 -29.27 -5.72
CA PHE A 186 10.68 -29.75 -4.36
C PHE A 186 10.09 -31.17 -4.22
N SER A 187 10.79 -32.02 -3.46
CA SER A 187 10.29 -33.34 -3.09
C SER A 187 9.28 -33.22 -1.96
N ILE A 188 8.16 -33.93 -2.08
CA ILE A 188 7.06 -33.85 -1.12
C ILE A 188 7.12 -35.05 -0.20
N ALA A 189 6.87 -34.84 1.10
CA ALA A 189 6.83 -35.93 2.06
C ALA A 189 5.82 -37.02 1.62
N PRO A 190 6.16 -38.34 1.66
CA PRO A 190 5.32 -39.40 1.11
C PRO A 190 3.88 -39.43 1.64
N GLN A 191 3.70 -39.10 2.93
CA GLN A 191 2.37 -39.04 3.56
C GLN A 191 1.53 -37.89 2.99
N ARG A 192 2.11 -36.71 2.79
CA ARG A 192 1.44 -35.55 2.17
C ARG A 192 1.15 -35.82 0.70
N ALA A 193 2.11 -36.42 -0.02
CA ALA A 193 1.93 -36.83 -1.41
C ALA A 193 0.73 -37.77 -1.58
N ALA A 194 0.53 -38.74 -0.69
CA ALA A 194 -0.62 -39.63 -0.71
C ALA A 194 -1.96 -38.89 -0.50
N ILE A 195 -2.00 -37.94 0.45
CA ILE A 195 -3.18 -37.10 0.70
C ILE A 195 -3.50 -36.24 -0.53
N LEU A 196 -2.48 -35.62 -1.13
CA LEU A 196 -2.63 -34.80 -2.33
C LEU A 196 -3.09 -35.62 -3.52
N ASP A 197 -2.54 -36.81 -3.76
CA ASP A 197 -2.98 -37.68 -4.86
C ASP A 197 -4.46 -38.07 -4.72
N ILE A 198 -4.91 -38.39 -3.49
CA ILE A 198 -6.33 -38.67 -3.22
C ILE A 198 -7.19 -37.44 -3.51
N ALA A 199 -6.78 -36.26 -3.01
CA ALA A 199 -7.52 -35.02 -3.20
C ALA A 199 -7.63 -34.63 -4.69
N LEU A 200 -6.51 -34.71 -5.41
CA LEU A 200 -6.44 -34.39 -6.83
C LEU A 200 -7.26 -35.35 -7.69
N ARG A 201 -7.21 -36.66 -7.40
CA ARG A 201 -8.08 -37.64 -8.07
C ARG A 201 -9.55 -37.37 -7.80
N ARG A 202 -9.90 -36.96 -6.57
CA ARG A 202 -11.28 -36.63 -6.23
C ARG A 202 -11.75 -35.36 -6.95
N GLY A 203 -10.91 -34.33 -7.03
CA GLY A 203 -11.17 -33.14 -7.83
C GLY A 203 -11.37 -33.47 -9.32
N GLU A 204 -10.49 -34.30 -9.90
CA GLU A 204 -10.60 -34.78 -11.29
C GLU A 204 -11.92 -35.54 -11.53
N GLN A 205 -12.38 -36.35 -10.57
CA GLN A 205 -13.67 -37.03 -10.66
C GLN A 205 -14.86 -36.08 -10.64
N LEU A 206 -14.81 -35.04 -9.82
CA LEU A 206 -15.86 -34.02 -9.74
C LEU A 206 -15.90 -33.16 -11.00
N GLU A 207 -14.73 -32.93 -11.61
CA GLU A 207 -14.56 -32.02 -12.73
C GLU A 207 -13.67 -32.59 -13.84
N PRO A 208 -14.10 -33.64 -14.56
CA PRO A 208 -13.25 -34.39 -15.48
C PRO A 208 -12.74 -33.58 -16.68
N LYS A 209 -13.39 -32.47 -17.00
CA LYS A 209 -12.97 -31.56 -18.08
C LYS A 209 -11.96 -30.51 -17.65
N ASN A 210 -11.69 -30.37 -16.36
CA ASN A 210 -10.83 -29.34 -15.80
C ASN A 210 -9.35 -29.79 -15.79
N ALA A 211 -8.52 -29.09 -16.54
CA ALA A 211 -7.08 -29.33 -16.69
C ALA A 211 -6.27 -29.10 -15.41
N PHE A 212 -6.79 -28.34 -14.45
CA PHE A 212 -6.13 -28.08 -13.17
C PHE A 212 -5.73 -29.38 -12.46
N TRP A 213 -6.64 -30.36 -12.42
CA TRP A 213 -6.41 -31.61 -11.71
C TRP A 213 -5.29 -32.47 -12.31
N PRO A 214 -5.31 -32.84 -13.61
CA PRO A 214 -4.20 -33.59 -14.20
C PRO A 214 -2.89 -32.81 -14.21
N ALA A 215 -2.90 -31.47 -14.33
CA ALA A 215 -1.70 -30.65 -14.24
C ALA A 215 -1.06 -30.72 -12.85
N MET A 216 -1.85 -30.57 -11.79
CA MET A 216 -1.34 -30.68 -10.42
C MET A 216 -0.93 -32.12 -10.06
N ARG A 217 -1.55 -33.15 -10.67
CA ARG A 217 -1.09 -34.54 -10.53
C ARG A 217 0.24 -34.76 -11.24
N ALA A 218 0.44 -34.18 -12.42
CA ALA A 218 1.72 -34.22 -13.12
C ALA A 218 2.82 -33.61 -12.25
N TRP A 219 2.56 -32.41 -11.69
CA TRP A 219 3.48 -31.75 -10.75
C TRP A 219 3.82 -32.66 -9.57
N LEU A 220 2.80 -33.22 -8.90
CA LEU A 220 2.99 -34.12 -7.75
C LEU A 220 3.86 -35.33 -8.10
N TYR A 221 3.61 -35.98 -9.24
CA TYR A 221 4.37 -37.16 -9.66
C TYR A 221 5.81 -36.82 -10.05
N PHE A 222 6.04 -35.71 -10.75
CA PHE A 222 7.41 -35.25 -11.05
C PHE A 222 8.17 -34.86 -9.78
N SER A 223 7.53 -34.17 -8.84
CA SER A 223 8.10 -33.86 -7.51
C SER A 223 8.50 -35.12 -6.73
N ASN A 224 7.78 -36.23 -6.92
CA ASN A 224 8.07 -37.52 -6.28
C ASN A 224 8.95 -38.44 -7.13
N ARG A 225 9.52 -37.95 -8.24
CA ARG A 225 10.33 -38.75 -9.19
C ARG A 225 9.58 -39.95 -9.79
N GLU A 226 8.26 -39.88 -9.86
CA GLU A 226 7.40 -40.87 -10.53
C GLU A 226 7.20 -40.49 -12.01
N GLU A 227 8.31 -40.38 -12.78
CA GLU A 227 8.36 -39.80 -14.13
C GLU A 227 7.24 -40.31 -15.06
N GLN A 228 7.10 -41.64 -15.20
CA GLN A 228 6.09 -42.26 -16.07
C GLN A 228 4.65 -41.90 -15.70
N ARG A 229 4.36 -41.66 -14.41
CA ARG A 229 3.03 -41.23 -13.97
C ARG A 229 2.82 -39.75 -14.21
N GLY A 230 3.87 -38.94 -14.04
CA GLY A 230 3.88 -37.52 -14.38
C GLY A 230 3.57 -37.30 -15.85
N GLU A 231 4.26 -38.03 -16.72
CA GLU A 231 4.04 -38.02 -18.17
C GLU A 231 2.61 -38.40 -18.55
N LYS A 232 2.10 -39.50 -18.00
CA LYS A 232 0.71 -39.93 -18.25
C LYS A 232 -0.31 -38.91 -17.76
N ALA A 233 -0.03 -38.21 -16.66
CA ALA A 233 -0.89 -37.14 -16.16
C ALA A 233 -0.83 -35.92 -17.07
N LEU A 234 0.34 -35.58 -17.61
CA LEU A 234 0.53 -34.50 -18.58
C LEU A 234 -0.18 -34.82 -19.91
N GLU A 235 -0.06 -36.04 -20.42
CA GLU A 235 -0.74 -36.50 -21.65
C GLU A 235 -2.27 -36.41 -21.52
N ARG A 236 -2.83 -36.66 -20.33
CA ARG A 236 -4.27 -36.51 -20.09
C ARG A 236 -4.78 -35.09 -20.28
N ILE A 237 -3.94 -34.07 -20.12
CA ILE A 237 -4.34 -32.67 -20.26
C ILE A 237 -4.87 -32.40 -21.67
N ALA A 238 -4.34 -33.06 -22.70
CA ALA A 238 -4.82 -32.94 -24.07
C ALA A 238 -6.30 -33.36 -24.25
N SER A 239 -6.86 -34.15 -23.32
CA SER A 239 -8.28 -34.55 -23.32
C SER A 239 -9.20 -33.62 -22.52
N THR A 240 -8.63 -32.63 -21.84
CA THR A 240 -9.38 -31.64 -21.06
C THR A 240 -9.67 -30.40 -21.89
N SER A 241 -10.67 -29.60 -21.48
CA SER A 241 -11.17 -28.48 -22.30
C SER A 241 -11.33 -27.17 -21.55
N ARG A 242 -11.05 -27.13 -20.25
CA ARG A 242 -11.18 -25.92 -19.43
C ARG A 242 -10.11 -25.88 -18.35
N TRP A 243 -9.74 -24.69 -17.92
CA TRP A 243 -8.92 -24.43 -16.75
C TRP A 243 -9.77 -23.75 -15.67
N ASP A 244 -9.77 -24.30 -14.46
CA ASP A 244 -10.33 -23.64 -13.29
C ASP A 244 -9.56 -24.09 -12.04
N SER A 245 -8.76 -23.19 -11.47
CA SER A 245 -8.02 -23.46 -10.24
C SER A 245 -8.85 -23.20 -8.98
N HIS A 246 -10.12 -22.80 -9.11
CA HIS A 246 -10.98 -22.40 -7.99
C HIS A 246 -10.38 -21.25 -7.17
N LEU A 247 -9.67 -20.33 -7.85
CA LEU A 247 -9.13 -19.12 -7.23
C LEU A 247 -10.22 -18.11 -6.90
N TYR A 248 -11.28 -18.07 -7.70
CA TYR A 248 -12.38 -17.13 -7.50
C TYR A 248 -13.13 -17.39 -6.19
N GLU A 249 -13.42 -18.64 -5.86
CA GLU A 249 -14.08 -19.02 -4.61
C GLU A 249 -13.22 -18.65 -3.40
N GLN A 250 -11.89 -18.79 -3.51
CA GLN A 250 -10.97 -18.41 -2.45
C GLN A 250 -10.99 -16.89 -2.22
N VAL A 251 -10.76 -16.10 -3.27
CA VAL A 251 -10.73 -14.64 -3.21
C VAL A 251 -12.07 -14.08 -2.71
N LEU A 252 -13.19 -14.61 -3.24
CA LEU A 252 -14.52 -14.23 -2.79
C LEU A 252 -14.77 -14.61 -1.32
N GLY A 253 -14.27 -15.77 -0.91
CA GLY A 253 -14.31 -16.22 0.48
C GLY A 253 -13.57 -15.27 1.43
N GLU A 254 -12.35 -14.87 1.08
CA GLU A 254 -11.55 -13.92 1.85
C GLU A 254 -12.23 -12.55 1.93
N TRP A 255 -12.73 -12.02 0.80
CA TRP A 255 -13.47 -10.76 0.78
C TRP A 255 -14.70 -10.80 1.68
N ARG A 256 -15.46 -11.90 1.63
CA ARG A 256 -16.65 -12.08 2.44
C ARG A 256 -16.31 -12.17 3.92
N LEU A 257 -15.28 -12.93 4.27
CA LEU A 257 -14.79 -13.05 5.64
C LEU A 257 -14.36 -11.67 6.17
N TYR A 258 -13.49 -10.96 5.44
CA TYR A 258 -13.03 -9.63 5.85
C TYR A 258 -14.19 -8.64 5.96
N ALA A 259 -15.19 -8.71 5.08
CA ALA A 259 -16.35 -7.83 5.14
C ALA A 259 -17.20 -8.09 6.39
N GLN A 260 -17.34 -9.35 6.81
CA GLN A 260 -18.04 -9.71 8.05
C GLN A 260 -17.26 -9.28 9.30
N VAL A 261 -15.93 -9.32 9.26
CA VAL A 261 -15.07 -9.03 10.42
C VAL A 261 -14.83 -7.53 10.59
N PHE A 262 -14.55 -6.84 9.50
CA PHE A 262 -14.05 -5.46 9.49
C PHE A 262 -15.06 -4.46 8.90
N GLY A 263 -16.19 -4.94 8.40
CA GLY A 263 -17.06 -4.19 7.49
C GLY A 263 -16.49 -4.15 6.07
N ASP A 264 -17.27 -3.66 5.11
CA ASP A 264 -16.73 -3.37 3.77
C ASP A 264 -15.80 -2.15 3.85
N GLN A 265 -14.50 -2.40 3.84
CA GLN A 265 -13.44 -1.38 3.85
C GLN A 265 -12.95 -1.03 2.43
N GLY A 266 -13.73 -1.38 1.41
CA GLY A 266 -13.52 -0.92 0.04
C GLY A 266 -12.32 -1.56 -0.65
N ALA A 267 -11.52 -0.77 -1.38
CA ALA A 267 -10.59 -1.32 -2.38
C ALA A 267 -9.34 -1.93 -1.75
N LEU A 268 -8.85 -1.34 -0.65
CA LEU A 268 -7.67 -1.83 0.06
C LEU A 268 -7.88 -3.24 0.66
N GLN A 269 -9.09 -3.56 1.09
CA GLN A 269 -9.43 -4.91 1.55
C GLN A 269 -9.51 -5.91 0.40
N LYS A 270 -9.89 -5.46 -0.80
CA LYS A 270 -10.12 -6.34 -1.95
C LYS A 270 -8.87 -6.61 -2.77
N ILE A 271 -7.85 -5.77 -2.67
CA ILE A 271 -6.66 -5.84 -3.53
C ILE A 271 -5.62 -6.87 -3.07
N GLU A 272 -5.45 -7.07 -1.77
CA GLU A 272 -4.44 -8.01 -1.24
C GLU A 272 -4.66 -9.45 -1.77
N PRO A 273 -5.89 -10.01 -1.72
CA PRO A 273 -6.20 -11.33 -2.29
C PRO A 273 -5.95 -11.47 -3.81
N LEU A 274 -5.82 -10.34 -4.52
CA LEU A 274 -5.65 -10.31 -5.98
C LEU A 274 -4.20 -10.24 -6.44
N THR A 275 -3.23 -10.18 -5.51
CA THR A 275 -1.82 -10.07 -5.88
C THR A 275 -1.22 -11.43 -6.22
N LEU A 276 -0.33 -11.46 -7.23
CA LEU A 276 0.34 -12.68 -7.73
C LEU A 276 1.15 -13.45 -6.68
N LEU A 277 1.58 -12.78 -5.61
CA LEU A 277 2.38 -13.36 -4.54
C LEU A 277 1.62 -14.45 -3.77
N SER A 278 0.29 -14.48 -3.84
CA SER A 278 -0.57 -15.35 -3.03
C SER A 278 -0.83 -16.75 -3.61
N PHE A 279 -0.30 -17.10 -4.80
CA PHE A 279 -0.69 -18.32 -5.51
C PHE A 279 0.45 -19.35 -5.72
N PRO A 280 0.77 -20.18 -4.70
CA PRO A 280 1.92 -21.10 -4.74
C PRO A 280 1.83 -22.17 -5.83
N HIS A 281 0.62 -22.57 -6.23
CA HIS A 281 0.42 -23.55 -7.30
C HIS A 281 0.87 -23.05 -8.68
N LEU A 282 0.80 -21.75 -8.97
CA LEU A 282 1.28 -21.20 -10.23
C LEU A 282 2.82 -21.26 -10.30
N GLN A 283 3.49 -21.02 -9.17
CA GLN A 283 4.95 -21.20 -9.05
C GLN A 283 5.32 -22.67 -9.23
N ALA A 284 4.57 -23.58 -8.59
CA ALA A 284 4.76 -25.03 -8.71
C ALA A 284 4.63 -25.53 -10.15
N LEU A 285 3.62 -25.05 -10.90
CA LEU A 285 3.42 -25.39 -12.30
C LEU A 285 4.55 -24.85 -13.19
N ARG A 286 5.05 -23.65 -12.90
CA ARG A 286 6.22 -23.11 -13.61
C ARG A 286 7.47 -23.95 -13.34
N ALA A 287 7.73 -24.33 -12.09
CA ALA A 287 8.85 -25.22 -11.75
C ALA A 287 8.74 -26.59 -12.44
N MET A 288 7.53 -27.16 -12.50
CA MET A 288 7.25 -28.38 -13.28
C MET A 288 7.57 -28.18 -14.76
N ALA A 289 7.19 -27.05 -15.34
CA ALA A 289 7.44 -26.76 -16.75
C ALA A 289 8.93 -26.77 -17.09
N PHE A 290 9.75 -26.12 -16.26
CA PHE A 290 11.21 -26.15 -16.41
C PHE A 290 11.78 -27.55 -16.26
N TYR A 291 11.34 -28.31 -15.26
CA TYR A 291 11.78 -29.69 -15.10
C TYR A 291 11.43 -30.57 -16.31
N VAL A 292 10.19 -30.47 -16.80
CA VAL A 292 9.72 -31.22 -17.99
C VAL A 292 10.50 -30.82 -19.23
N HIS A 293 10.79 -29.52 -19.38
CA HIS A 293 11.62 -28.99 -20.46
C HIS A 293 13.04 -29.56 -20.41
N ASP A 294 13.74 -29.47 -19.27
CA ASP A 294 15.09 -30.00 -19.10
C ASP A 294 15.15 -31.50 -19.38
N ARG A 295 14.12 -32.25 -18.98
CA ARG A 295 13.99 -33.68 -19.27
C ARG A 295 13.82 -33.95 -20.77
N ALA A 296 12.99 -33.16 -21.45
CA ALA A 296 12.81 -33.28 -22.89
C ALA A 296 14.09 -32.95 -23.67
N GLU A 297 14.89 -31.97 -23.23
CA GLU A 297 16.18 -31.67 -23.83
C GLU A 297 17.20 -32.80 -23.63
N GLN A 298 17.19 -33.46 -22.46
CA GLN A 298 17.98 -34.69 -22.24
C GLN A 298 17.57 -35.79 -23.22
N ASP A 299 16.26 -36.04 -23.37
CA ASP A 299 15.75 -37.03 -24.33
C ASP A 299 16.13 -36.68 -25.77
N ILE A 300 16.16 -35.40 -26.16
CA ILE A 300 16.67 -34.96 -27.47
C ILE A 300 18.16 -35.28 -27.62
N ALA A 301 18.96 -34.98 -26.58
CA ALA A 301 20.40 -35.25 -26.59
C ALA A 301 20.73 -36.75 -26.67
N GLU A 302 19.90 -37.59 -26.04
CA GLU A 302 19.99 -39.05 -26.07
C GLU A 302 19.40 -39.67 -27.35
N GLY A 303 18.68 -38.89 -28.16
CA GLY A 303 18.05 -39.35 -29.40
C GLY A 303 16.66 -39.97 -29.22
N HIS A 304 16.07 -39.88 -28.02
CA HIS A 304 14.70 -40.32 -27.70
C HIS A 304 13.65 -39.30 -28.16
N LEU A 305 13.69 -38.89 -29.44
CA LEU A 305 12.84 -37.83 -29.99
C LEU A 305 11.33 -38.00 -29.75
N PRO A 306 10.72 -39.20 -29.90
CA PRO A 306 9.29 -39.37 -29.67
C PRO A 306 8.85 -39.13 -28.22
N GLN A 307 9.76 -39.30 -27.25
CA GLN A 307 9.49 -39.00 -25.85
C GLN A 307 9.58 -37.50 -25.60
N ALA A 308 10.66 -36.87 -26.07
CA ALA A 308 10.85 -35.43 -25.97
C ALA A 308 9.69 -34.62 -26.59
N PHE A 309 9.23 -35.01 -27.78
CA PHE A 309 8.10 -34.34 -28.42
C PHE A 309 6.81 -34.47 -27.62
N ARG A 310 6.54 -35.64 -27.01
CA ARG A 310 5.36 -35.83 -26.16
C ARG A 310 5.40 -34.93 -24.93
N LEU A 311 6.56 -34.76 -24.29
CA LEU A 311 6.74 -33.87 -23.15
C LEU A 311 6.50 -32.41 -23.53
N HIS A 312 7.18 -31.93 -24.58
CA HIS A 312 7.03 -30.56 -25.08
C HIS A 312 5.59 -30.26 -25.52
N LEU A 313 4.96 -31.16 -26.29
CA LEU A 313 3.57 -30.96 -26.73
C LEU A 313 2.58 -31.03 -25.57
N GLY A 314 2.78 -31.93 -24.60
CA GLY A 314 1.95 -31.99 -23.40
C GLY A 314 2.01 -30.68 -22.60
N LEU A 315 3.20 -30.10 -22.46
CA LEU A 315 3.40 -28.82 -21.81
C LEU A 315 2.80 -27.66 -22.61
N ALA A 316 2.99 -27.64 -23.93
CA ALA A 316 2.39 -26.66 -24.82
C ALA A 316 0.85 -26.72 -24.75
N HIS A 317 0.26 -27.92 -24.77
CA HIS A 317 -1.19 -28.09 -24.62
C HIS A 317 -1.71 -27.55 -23.28
N LEU A 318 -1.04 -27.87 -22.16
CA LEU A 318 -1.36 -27.26 -20.87
C LEU A 318 -1.31 -25.72 -20.94
N GLY A 319 -0.24 -25.19 -21.54
CA GLY A 319 -0.07 -23.77 -21.76
C GLY A 319 -1.22 -23.14 -22.56
N THR A 320 -1.65 -23.77 -23.65
CA THR A 320 -2.80 -23.31 -24.46
C THR A 320 -4.10 -23.32 -23.67
N ILE A 321 -4.37 -24.37 -22.89
CA ILE A 321 -5.60 -24.45 -22.09
C ILE A 321 -5.62 -23.37 -20.99
N LEU A 322 -4.53 -23.16 -20.26
CA LEU A 322 -4.43 -22.02 -19.31
C LEU A 322 -4.66 -20.70 -20.05
N ARG A 323 -3.92 -20.48 -21.13
CA ARG A 323 -3.95 -19.22 -21.88
C ARG A 323 -5.36 -18.88 -22.33
N ASP A 324 -6.07 -19.86 -22.87
CA ASP A 324 -7.33 -19.62 -23.58
C ASP A 324 -8.56 -19.69 -22.67
N THR A 325 -8.49 -20.46 -21.59
CA THR A 325 -9.68 -20.79 -20.78
C THR A 325 -9.59 -20.36 -19.32
N ALA A 326 -8.43 -19.91 -18.83
CA ALA A 326 -8.32 -19.52 -17.45
C ALA A 326 -9.17 -18.29 -17.11
N PRO A 327 -9.82 -18.27 -15.94
CA PRO A 327 -10.64 -17.13 -15.53
C PRO A 327 -9.82 -15.91 -15.10
N TRP A 328 -8.51 -16.05 -14.90
CA TRP A 328 -7.63 -14.98 -14.41
C TRP A 328 -6.50 -14.66 -15.39
N ALA A 329 -6.22 -13.38 -15.60
CA ALA A 329 -5.15 -12.93 -16.50
C ALA A 329 -3.75 -13.50 -16.12
N TYR A 330 -3.51 -13.75 -14.84
CA TYR A 330 -2.25 -14.33 -14.37
C TYR A 330 -2.05 -15.78 -14.80
N GLU A 331 -3.12 -16.57 -14.75
CA GLU A 331 -3.10 -17.94 -15.21
C GLU A 331 -2.95 -17.97 -16.73
N ALA A 332 -3.62 -17.06 -17.45
CA ALA A 332 -3.45 -16.94 -18.89
C ALA A 332 -2.01 -16.57 -19.29
N LEU A 333 -1.35 -15.72 -18.50
CA LEU A 333 0.07 -15.40 -18.67
C LEU A 333 0.99 -16.56 -18.31
N LEU A 334 0.72 -17.28 -17.24
CA LEU A 334 1.45 -18.52 -16.98
C LEU A 334 1.28 -19.47 -18.16
N GLY A 335 0.08 -19.62 -18.73
CA GLY A 335 -0.16 -20.43 -19.92
C GLY A 335 0.71 -20.03 -21.11
N THR A 336 0.84 -18.72 -21.34
CA THR A 336 1.79 -18.15 -22.31
C THR A 336 3.23 -18.56 -22.00
N ASP A 337 3.66 -18.46 -20.74
CA ASP A 337 4.99 -18.88 -20.31
C ASP A 337 5.22 -20.37 -20.59
N LEU A 338 4.24 -21.23 -20.32
CA LEU A 338 4.33 -22.67 -20.53
C LEU A 338 4.50 -23.02 -22.01
N VAL A 339 3.76 -22.37 -22.92
CA VAL A 339 3.94 -22.55 -24.38
C VAL A 339 5.34 -22.12 -24.81
N LEU A 340 5.86 -21.02 -24.25
CA LEU A 340 7.20 -20.54 -24.59
C LEU A 340 8.28 -21.46 -24.04
N ILE A 341 8.17 -21.92 -22.79
CA ILE A 341 9.07 -22.94 -22.20
C ILE A 341 9.08 -24.21 -23.06
N ALA A 342 7.90 -24.69 -23.47
CA ALA A 342 7.75 -25.88 -24.30
C ALA A 342 8.26 -25.74 -25.75
N SER A 343 8.60 -24.53 -26.19
CA SER A 343 8.98 -24.26 -27.58
C SER A 343 10.39 -23.70 -27.74
N THR A 344 11.08 -23.41 -26.64
CA THR A 344 12.46 -22.92 -26.62
C THR A 344 13.43 -24.03 -26.21
N GLY A 345 14.73 -23.86 -26.46
CA GLY A 345 15.77 -24.77 -25.94
C GLY A 345 16.54 -24.19 -24.74
N ASP A 346 17.60 -24.90 -24.33
CA ASP A 346 18.50 -24.52 -23.24
C ASP A 346 18.96 -23.05 -23.29
N GLY A 347 18.99 -22.39 -22.13
CA GLY A 347 19.57 -21.05 -21.96
C GLY A 347 18.64 -19.87 -22.30
N THR A 348 17.35 -20.12 -22.49
CA THR A 348 16.37 -19.06 -22.80
C THR A 348 16.13 -18.14 -21.59
N PRO A 349 16.31 -16.82 -21.72
CA PRO A 349 15.95 -15.85 -20.68
C PRO A 349 14.42 -15.72 -20.63
N LEU A 350 13.79 -16.59 -19.84
CA LEU A 350 12.34 -16.60 -19.65
C LEU A 350 11.87 -15.64 -18.55
N GLN A 351 12.81 -15.03 -17.80
CA GLN A 351 12.58 -14.02 -16.76
C GLN A 351 13.64 -12.92 -16.85
N GLY A 352 13.29 -11.70 -16.43
CA GLY A 352 14.21 -10.56 -16.32
C GLY A 352 14.46 -9.79 -17.62
N GLU A 353 15.53 -9.00 -17.64
CA GLU A 353 15.95 -8.24 -18.82
C GLU A 353 16.24 -9.19 -19.99
N GLY A 354 15.60 -8.94 -21.14
CA GLY A 354 15.69 -9.83 -22.31
C GLY A 354 14.59 -10.90 -22.39
N MET A 355 13.56 -10.83 -21.53
CA MET A 355 12.38 -11.70 -21.61
C MET A 355 11.80 -11.75 -23.03
N VAL A 356 11.49 -12.97 -23.48
CA VAL A 356 10.87 -13.22 -24.78
C VAL A 356 9.50 -12.53 -24.87
N ASN A 357 9.42 -11.39 -25.57
CA ASN A 357 8.20 -10.58 -25.69
C ASN A 357 7.76 -10.36 -27.15
N SER A 358 8.57 -10.81 -28.09
CA SER A 358 8.34 -10.70 -29.53
C SER A 358 8.88 -11.94 -30.25
N LEU A 359 8.46 -12.12 -31.50
CA LEU A 359 8.96 -13.22 -32.33
C LEU A 359 10.47 -13.11 -32.53
N ALA A 360 10.99 -11.89 -32.70
CA ALA A 360 12.43 -11.63 -32.86
C ALA A 360 13.24 -12.05 -31.63
N THR A 361 12.70 -11.86 -30.42
CA THR A 361 13.36 -12.30 -29.17
C THR A 361 13.21 -13.80 -28.92
N TRP A 362 12.17 -14.45 -29.46
CA TRP A 362 11.95 -15.90 -29.32
C TRP A 362 12.77 -16.73 -30.32
N GLU A 363 12.91 -16.24 -31.56
CA GLU A 363 13.48 -16.99 -32.68
C GLU A 363 14.86 -17.61 -32.41
N PRO A 364 15.83 -16.94 -31.74
CA PRO A 364 17.14 -17.52 -31.46
C PRO A 364 17.07 -18.81 -30.63
N TYR A 365 16.02 -18.96 -29.82
CA TYR A 365 15.88 -20.07 -28.88
C TYR A 365 14.95 -21.17 -29.40
N GLY A 366 13.86 -20.81 -30.07
CA GLY A 366 12.82 -21.78 -30.44
C GLY A 366 12.87 -22.33 -31.87
N ARG A 367 13.60 -21.66 -32.79
CA ARG A 367 13.67 -22.10 -34.19
C ARG A 367 14.31 -23.49 -34.36
N ARG A 368 15.24 -23.84 -33.46
CA ARG A 368 15.87 -25.18 -33.42
C ARG A 368 14.81 -26.26 -33.21
N TYR A 369 13.93 -26.09 -32.22
CA TYR A 369 12.93 -27.09 -31.87
C TYR A 369 11.90 -27.28 -33.00
N LEU A 370 11.38 -26.21 -33.60
CA LEU A 370 10.49 -26.32 -34.76
C LEU A 370 11.16 -27.03 -35.94
N THR A 371 12.45 -26.78 -36.18
CA THR A 371 13.20 -27.47 -37.24
C THR A 371 13.33 -28.97 -36.96
N LEU A 372 13.51 -29.36 -35.70
CA LEU A 372 13.56 -30.76 -35.29
C LEU A 372 12.22 -31.46 -35.53
N LEU A 373 11.10 -30.86 -35.11
CA LEU A 373 9.75 -31.40 -35.37
C LEU A 373 9.51 -31.65 -36.86
N ARG A 374 9.80 -30.66 -37.71
CA ARG A 374 9.63 -30.78 -39.17
C ARG A 374 10.49 -31.90 -39.77
N ARG A 375 11.76 -32.01 -39.35
CA ARG A 375 12.68 -33.06 -39.82
C ARG A 375 12.24 -34.47 -39.41
N SER A 376 11.53 -34.58 -38.29
CA SER A 376 10.97 -35.84 -37.81
C SER A 376 9.62 -36.20 -38.45
N GLY A 377 9.11 -35.39 -39.38
CA GLY A 377 7.84 -35.61 -40.07
C GLY A 377 6.61 -35.06 -39.35
N GLU A 378 6.79 -34.33 -38.24
CA GLU A 378 5.71 -33.76 -37.42
C GLU A 378 5.31 -32.35 -37.88
N GLU A 379 5.12 -32.16 -39.19
CA GLU A 379 4.86 -30.83 -39.78
C GLU A 379 3.58 -30.19 -39.23
N THR A 380 2.52 -30.97 -39.02
CA THR A 380 1.25 -30.47 -38.48
C THR A 380 1.41 -29.93 -37.06
N GLN A 381 2.22 -30.60 -36.22
CA GLN A 381 2.50 -30.15 -34.86
C GLN A 381 3.40 -28.92 -34.84
N ALA A 382 4.39 -28.85 -35.75
CA ALA A 382 5.23 -27.67 -35.90
C ALA A 382 4.42 -26.42 -36.30
N LEU A 383 3.50 -26.57 -37.27
CA LEU A 383 2.62 -25.48 -37.71
C LEU A 383 1.64 -25.05 -36.60
N TRP A 384 1.07 -26.01 -35.88
CA TRP A 384 0.23 -25.71 -34.72
C TRP A 384 1.01 -24.94 -33.66
N LEU A 385 2.19 -25.42 -33.26
CA LEU A 385 2.99 -24.78 -32.22
C LEU A 385 3.44 -23.37 -32.63
N GLU A 386 3.82 -23.16 -33.90
CA GLU A 386 4.15 -21.83 -34.43
C GLU A 386 2.99 -20.84 -34.28
N HIS A 387 1.77 -21.26 -34.60
CA HIS A 387 0.56 -20.47 -34.38
C HIS A 387 0.33 -20.16 -32.90
N GLU A 388 0.51 -21.14 -32.03
CA GLU A 388 0.35 -20.98 -30.58
C GLU A 388 1.40 -20.05 -29.96
N ILE A 389 2.64 -20.06 -30.46
CA ILE A 389 3.68 -19.13 -30.05
C ILE A 389 3.28 -17.70 -30.43
N VAL A 390 2.80 -17.48 -31.66
CA VAL A 390 2.36 -16.14 -32.11
C VAL A 390 1.20 -15.63 -31.25
N LYS A 391 0.20 -16.47 -30.98
CA LYS A 391 -0.91 -16.13 -30.07
C LYS A 391 -0.42 -15.76 -28.68
N SER A 392 0.49 -16.55 -28.12
CA SER A 392 1.08 -16.35 -26.80
C SER A 392 1.85 -15.02 -26.74
N LEU A 393 2.70 -14.73 -27.73
CA LEU A 393 3.44 -13.46 -27.83
C LEU A 393 2.50 -12.25 -28.00
N LYS A 394 1.44 -12.39 -28.80
CA LYS A 394 0.40 -11.35 -28.95
C LYS A 394 -0.29 -11.08 -27.62
N LEU A 395 -0.73 -12.11 -26.90
CA LEU A 395 -1.35 -11.96 -25.59
C LEU A 395 -0.39 -11.32 -24.58
N ARG A 396 0.85 -11.80 -24.49
CA ARG A 396 1.88 -11.21 -23.61
C ARG A 396 2.11 -9.74 -23.92
N ARG A 397 2.15 -9.35 -25.19
CA ARG A 397 2.29 -7.94 -25.59
C ARG A 397 1.04 -7.15 -25.25
N THR A 398 -0.16 -7.65 -25.52
CA THR A 398 -1.41 -6.96 -25.18
C THR A 398 -1.54 -6.78 -23.68
N LEU A 399 -1.25 -7.81 -22.88
CA LEU A 399 -1.26 -7.74 -21.43
C LEU A 399 -0.11 -6.88 -20.90
N GLY A 400 1.07 -6.93 -21.50
CA GLY A 400 2.18 -6.03 -21.16
C GLY A 400 1.83 -4.57 -21.45
N LEU A 401 1.15 -4.27 -22.55
CA LEU A 401 0.65 -2.93 -22.88
C LEU A 401 -0.51 -2.52 -21.96
N ALA A 402 -1.43 -3.44 -21.63
CA ALA A 402 -2.51 -3.19 -20.70
C ALA A 402 -1.98 -2.93 -19.28
N ARG A 403 -0.94 -3.67 -18.87
CA ARG A 403 -0.23 -3.52 -17.60
C ARG A 403 0.63 -2.26 -17.55
N ALA A 404 1.32 -1.92 -18.64
CA ALA A 404 2.05 -0.66 -18.74
C ALA A 404 1.11 0.55 -18.85
N ALA A 405 -0.11 0.35 -19.37
CA ALA A 405 -1.18 1.34 -19.34
C ALA A 405 -1.83 1.43 -17.95
N THR A 406 -1.82 0.33 -17.18
CA THR A 406 -2.08 0.42 -15.74
C THR A 406 -0.88 1.05 -15.04
N PRO A 407 -1.14 1.81 -13.97
CA PRO A 407 -0.08 2.52 -13.29
C PRO A 407 0.72 1.67 -12.29
N TYR A 408 0.35 0.40 -12.10
CA TYR A 408 1.05 -0.57 -11.25
C TYR A 408 1.08 -1.94 -11.93
N ASP A 409 2.21 -2.62 -11.83
CA ASP A 409 2.37 -3.99 -12.32
C ASP A 409 1.54 -4.96 -11.48
N GLY A 410 1.05 -6.03 -12.10
CA GLY A 410 0.22 -7.01 -11.39
C GLY A 410 -1.12 -6.45 -10.90
N VAL A 411 -1.75 -5.58 -11.69
CA VAL A 411 -3.13 -5.13 -11.45
C VAL A 411 -3.93 -5.32 -12.74
N PRO A 412 -5.16 -5.86 -12.69
CA PRO A 412 -6.01 -5.94 -13.88
C PRO A 412 -6.23 -4.56 -14.52
N PRO A 413 -6.26 -4.49 -15.87
CA PRO A 413 -6.57 -3.24 -16.57
C PRO A 413 -7.93 -2.68 -16.15
N GLY A 414 -8.00 -1.35 -16.00
CA GLY A 414 -9.22 -0.64 -15.63
C GLY A 414 -9.40 -0.37 -14.13
N VAL A 415 -8.57 -0.93 -13.24
CA VAL A 415 -8.61 -0.61 -11.81
C VAL A 415 -7.86 0.71 -11.54
N PRO A 416 -8.52 1.78 -11.06
CA PRO A 416 -7.92 3.12 -10.96
C PRO A 416 -7.06 3.31 -9.69
N LEU A 417 -6.19 2.33 -9.38
CA LEU A 417 -5.40 2.35 -8.15
C LEU A 417 -4.46 3.54 -8.04
N LYS A 418 -3.95 4.08 -9.15
CA LYS A 418 -3.02 5.24 -9.05
C LYS A 418 -3.70 6.48 -8.57
N ALA A 419 -4.92 6.71 -9.03
CA ALA A 419 -5.72 7.81 -8.52
C ALA A 419 -5.94 7.59 -7.02
N LEU A 420 -6.39 6.38 -6.64
CA LEU A 420 -6.64 6.03 -5.25
C LEU A 420 -5.40 6.21 -4.35
N PHE A 421 -4.28 5.57 -4.70
CA PHE A 421 -3.04 5.63 -3.92
C PHE A 421 -2.42 7.01 -3.92
N SER A 422 -2.50 7.74 -5.03
CA SER A 422 -2.01 9.13 -5.09
C SER A 422 -2.81 10.00 -4.14
N ASP A 423 -4.14 9.97 -4.24
CA ASP A 423 -5.04 10.78 -3.40
C ASP A 423 -5.00 10.35 -1.93
N TRP A 424 -4.75 9.07 -1.66
CA TRP A 424 -4.54 8.56 -0.31
C TRP A 424 -3.23 9.06 0.30
N MET A 425 -2.11 8.94 -0.44
CA MET A 425 -0.80 9.46 -0.01
C MET A 425 -0.82 10.97 0.17
N LEU A 426 -1.64 11.64 -0.61
CA LEU A 426 -1.98 13.04 -0.49
C LEU A 426 -2.55 13.41 0.88
N GLY A 427 -3.52 12.61 1.33
CA GLY A 427 -4.11 12.75 2.65
C GLY A 427 -3.06 12.59 3.74
N VAL A 428 -2.23 11.56 3.63
CA VAL A 428 -1.11 11.30 4.56
C VAL A 428 -0.16 12.50 4.63
N LEU A 429 0.32 13.02 3.49
CA LEU A 429 1.27 14.13 3.45
C LEU A 429 0.66 15.42 4.05
N THR A 430 -0.62 15.66 3.78
CA THR A 430 -1.37 16.80 4.33
C THR A 430 -1.50 16.68 5.85
N LEU A 431 -1.76 15.47 6.35
CA LEU A 431 -1.84 15.18 7.79
C LEU A 431 -0.47 15.35 8.48
N GLN A 432 0.60 14.85 7.87
CA GLN A 432 1.97 15.04 8.34
C GLN A 432 2.34 16.53 8.43
N GLN A 433 1.93 17.34 7.46
CA GLN A 433 2.10 18.80 7.50
C GLN A 433 1.37 19.45 8.68
N MET A 434 0.12 19.05 8.92
CA MET A 434 -0.66 19.57 10.06
C MET A 434 0.02 19.21 11.38
N LEU A 435 0.51 17.97 11.52
CA LEU A 435 1.23 17.50 12.69
C LEU A 435 2.57 18.20 12.88
N GLY A 436 3.33 18.41 11.80
CA GLY A 436 4.58 19.17 11.83
C GLY A 436 4.37 20.64 12.23
N LEU A 437 3.30 21.28 11.74
CA LEU A 437 2.91 22.63 12.14
C LEU A 437 2.53 22.70 13.63
N LEU A 438 1.74 21.75 14.12
CA LEU A 438 1.37 21.66 15.53
C LEU A 438 2.59 21.42 16.43
N GLY A 439 3.46 20.46 16.05
CA GLY A 439 4.68 20.13 16.78
C GLY A 439 5.64 21.32 16.85
N SER A 440 5.91 21.98 15.72
CA SER A 440 6.77 23.18 15.68
C SER A 440 6.21 24.33 16.51
N PHE A 441 4.88 24.54 16.49
CA PHE A 441 4.23 25.53 17.35
C PHE A 441 4.38 25.21 18.85
N CYS A 442 4.17 23.95 19.24
CA CYS A 442 4.34 23.51 20.63
C CYS A 442 5.78 23.69 21.11
N ILE A 443 6.76 23.32 20.29
CA ILE A 443 8.19 23.51 20.59
C ILE A 443 8.51 25.00 20.75
N LEU A 444 8.07 25.84 19.82
CA LEU A 444 8.28 27.30 19.89
C LEU A 444 7.61 27.90 21.14
N GLY A 445 6.40 27.44 21.48
CA GLY A 445 5.69 27.84 22.69
C GLY A 445 6.45 27.48 23.96
N CYS A 446 6.93 26.24 24.07
CA CYS A 446 7.76 25.79 25.18
C CYS A 446 9.05 26.60 25.29
N ALA A 447 9.72 26.88 24.16
CA ALA A 447 10.93 27.71 24.14
C ALA A 447 10.66 29.14 24.65
N VAL A 448 9.55 29.77 24.22
CA VAL A 448 9.15 31.10 24.72
C VAL A 448 8.86 31.07 26.22
N LEU A 449 8.19 30.03 26.73
CA LEU A 449 7.92 29.87 28.16
C LEU A 449 9.21 29.68 28.98
N LEU A 450 10.16 28.89 28.46
CA LEU A 450 11.47 28.68 29.09
C LEU A 450 12.30 29.97 29.12
N ILE A 451 12.31 30.75 28.04
CA ILE A 451 13.01 32.04 27.98
C ILE A 451 12.40 33.03 28.98
N LYS A 452 11.07 33.06 29.12
CA LYS A 452 10.41 33.91 30.14
C LYS A 452 10.80 33.53 31.56
N ARG A 453 11.04 32.24 31.81
CA ARG A 453 11.40 31.73 33.12
C ARG A 453 12.89 31.94 33.46
N PHE A 454 13.76 31.97 32.44
CA PHE A 454 15.20 32.08 32.61
C PHE A 454 15.76 33.22 31.73
N PRO A 455 15.90 34.45 32.23
CA PRO A 455 16.25 35.62 31.41
C PRO A 455 17.75 35.73 31.03
N GLN A 456 18.59 34.71 31.22
CA GLN A 456 19.99 34.76 30.75
C GLN A 456 20.03 34.57 29.22
N THR A 457 20.18 35.69 28.51
CA THR A 457 19.60 35.94 27.19
C THR A 457 20.31 35.34 25.97
N GLN A 458 21.61 35.03 26.03
CA GLN A 458 22.33 34.55 24.84
C GLN A 458 22.32 33.02 24.72
N LEU A 459 22.54 32.32 25.84
CA LEU A 459 22.56 30.85 25.85
C LEU A 459 21.18 30.26 25.58
N LEU A 460 20.10 30.92 26.03
CA LEU A 460 18.73 30.46 25.82
C LEU A 460 18.15 30.77 24.43
N VAL A 461 18.60 31.85 23.78
CA VAL A 461 18.26 32.10 22.37
C VAL A 461 18.98 31.09 21.48
N PHE A 462 20.24 30.79 21.78
CA PHE A 462 20.98 29.72 21.11
C PHE A 462 20.35 28.35 21.38
N LEU A 463 19.94 28.05 22.61
CA LEU A 463 19.26 26.82 22.97
C LEU A 463 17.87 26.72 22.32
N ALA A 464 17.12 27.83 22.19
CA ALA A 464 15.82 27.85 21.52
C ALA A 464 15.95 27.67 20.00
N LEU A 465 16.95 28.31 19.37
CA LEU A 465 17.28 28.07 17.96
C LEU A 465 17.81 26.65 17.75
N ALA A 466 18.63 26.13 18.67
CA ALA A 466 19.12 24.76 18.64
C ALA A 466 17.99 23.76 18.89
N VAL A 467 17.01 24.04 19.74
CA VAL A 467 15.83 23.18 19.96
C VAL A 467 14.84 23.28 18.80
N LEU A 468 14.73 24.43 18.13
CA LEU A 468 13.97 24.57 16.88
C LEU A 468 14.68 23.85 15.73
N PHE A 469 16.01 23.93 15.68
CA PHE A 469 16.87 23.24 14.72
C PHE A 469 16.95 21.74 14.98
N ILE A 470 16.97 21.30 16.26
CA ILE A 470 16.89 19.91 16.71
C ILE A 470 15.48 19.38 16.53
N GLY A 471 14.44 20.19 16.75
CA GLY A 471 13.05 19.85 16.47
C GLY A 471 12.80 19.69 14.98
N LEU A 472 13.38 20.59 14.16
CA LEU A 472 13.48 20.38 12.72
C LEU A 472 14.27 19.09 12.45
N LEU A 473 15.50 18.96 12.95
CA LEU A 473 16.37 17.79 12.74
C LEU A 473 15.73 16.47 13.20
N TYR A 474 14.88 16.45 14.22
CA TYR A 474 14.18 15.27 14.73
C TYR A 474 12.96 14.94 13.86
N LEU A 475 12.27 15.97 13.35
CA LEU A 475 11.34 15.83 12.22
C LEU A 475 12.06 15.31 10.96
N PHE A 476 13.34 15.66 10.81
CA PHE A 476 14.25 15.28 9.72
C PHE A 476 15.03 13.96 9.97
N SER A 477 15.09 13.41 11.20
CA SER A 477 15.94 12.26 11.58
C SER A 477 15.18 10.94 11.59
N LEU A 478 13.87 10.98 11.38
CA LEU A 478 13.06 9.80 11.08
C LEU A 478 13.24 9.35 9.60
N LEU A 479 14.33 9.77 8.93
CA LEU A 479 14.53 9.65 7.48
C LEU A 479 15.86 8.95 7.12
N PRO A 480 15.94 8.17 6.01
CA PRO A 480 17.09 7.32 5.71
C PRO A 480 18.30 8.00 5.03
N SER A 481 18.20 9.24 4.54
CA SER A 481 19.30 9.88 3.79
C SER A 481 19.61 11.33 4.24
N MET A 482 20.58 11.46 5.15
CA MET A 482 20.98 12.75 5.74
C MET A 482 21.54 13.78 4.74
N GLY A 483 22.10 13.37 3.59
CA GLY A 483 22.80 14.25 2.67
C GLY A 483 21.92 15.26 1.91
N CYS A 484 20.80 14.80 1.36
CA CYS A 484 19.89 15.65 0.58
C CYS A 484 19.04 16.58 1.46
N ALA A 485 18.66 16.10 2.66
CA ALA A 485 17.99 16.89 3.68
C ALA A 485 18.82 18.12 4.08
N LEU A 486 20.13 17.92 4.26
CA LEU A 486 21.07 18.99 4.54
C LEU A 486 21.12 20.00 3.38
N GLY A 487 21.15 19.52 2.13
CA GLY A 487 21.19 20.36 0.93
C GLY A 487 19.98 21.27 0.77
N VAL A 488 18.75 20.73 0.85
CA VAL A 488 17.51 21.53 0.72
C VAL A 488 17.37 22.51 1.88
N LEU A 489 17.75 22.11 3.10
CA LEU A 489 17.75 23.00 4.26
C LEU A 489 18.75 24.15 4.08
N ILE A 490 19.96 23.85 3.60
CA ILE A 490 20.98 24.88 3.27
C ILE A 490 20.45 25.82 2.18
N SER A 491 19.86 25.30 1.10
CA SER A 491 19.32 26.12 0.01
C SER A 491 18.14 27.00 0.44
N GLY A 492 17.22 26.47 1.24
CA GLY A 492 16.08 27.22 1.78
C GLY A 492 16.52 28.31 2.76
N VAL A 493 17.51 28.01 3.61
CA VAL A 493 18.12 28.99 4.51
C VAL A 493 18.87 30.06 3.73
N LEU A 494 19.63 29.70 2.68
CA LEU A 494 20.33 30.66 1.82
C LEU A 494 19.35 31.59 1.08
N LEU A 495 18.28 31.05 0.50
CA LEU A 495 17.23 31.85 -0.15
C LEU A 495 16.54 32.80 0.84
N TRP A 496 16.33 32.35 2.08
CA TRP A 496 15.79 33.19 3.14
C TRP A 496 16.73 34.32 3.53
N LEU A 497 18.03 34.03 3.69
CA LEU A 497 19.05 35.02 4.00
C LEU A 497 19.22 36.05 2.87
N VAL A 498 19.16 35.62 1.60
CA VAL A 498 19.18 36.52 0.44
C VAL A 498 17.92 37.40 0.41
N GLY A 499 16.74 36.82 0.65
CA GLY A 499 15.48 37.56 0.75
C GLY A 499 15.50 38.60 1.88
N LEU A 500 16.05 38.23 3.04
CA LEU A 500 16.24 39.14 4.19
C LEU A 500 17.21 40.26 3.87
N SER A 501 18.33 39.97 3.20
CA SER A 501 19.32 40.97 2.76
C SER A 501 18.68 41.98 1.81
N TRP A 502 17.90 41.50 0.84
CA TRP A 502 17.19 42.34 -0.12
C TRP A 502 16.09 43.19 0.54
N LEU A 503 15.28 42.61 1.43
CA LEU A 503 14.25 43.33 2.18
C LEU A 503 14.83 44.33 3.18
N SER A 504 15.94 43.98 3.83
CA SER A 504 16.69 44.87 4.72
C SER A 504 17.10 46.14 3.96
N ASN A 505 17.74 46.00 2.80
CA ASN A 505 18.17 47.16 2.01
C ASN A 505 17.01 48.05 1.55
N ARG A 506 15.80 47.52 1.32
CA ARG A 506 14.63 48.33 0.96
C ARG A 506 13.89 48.95 2.14
N LEU A 507 13.84 48.28 3.30
CA LEU A 507 13.08 48.73 4.46
C LEU A 507 13.86 49.65 5.39
N PHE A 508 15.19 49.68 5.29
CA PHE A 508 16.01 50.63 6.04
C PHE A 508 16.08 52.03 5.41
N ASP A 509 15.65 52.20 4.15
CA ASP A 509 15.65 53.49 3.45
C ASP A 509 14.37 54.33 3.67
N GLN A 510 13.31 53.78 4.27
CA GLN A 510 12.08 54.55 4.57
C GLN A 510 11.64 54.37 6.02
N GLU A 511 11.98 55.36 6.84
CA GLU A 511 11.81 55.32 8.29
C GLU A 511 10.36 55.44 8.78
N GLU A 512 9.42 55.82 7.90
CA GLU A 512 8.11 56.34 8.32
C GLU A 512 6.90 55.44 8.01
N GLN A 513 7.07 54.32 7.30
CA GLN A 513 5.95 53.43 6.93
C GLN A 513 6.00 52.06 7.66
N ARG A 514 6.34 52.07 8.95
CA ARG A 514 6.69 50.87 9.74
C ARG A 514 5.55 50.13 10.47
N ARG A 515 4.28 50.55 10.35
CA ARG A 515 3.22 49.99 11.23
C ARG A 515 2.25 48.98 10.65
N GLU A 516 2.22 48.78 9.34
CA GLU A 516 1.38 47.75 8.76
C GLU A 516 2.17 46.94 7.75
N LEU A 517 2.90 45.93 8.25
CA LEU A 517 3.17 44.76 7.43
C LEU A 517 1.80 44.18 7.06
N SER A 518 1.24 44.69 5.97
CA SER A 518 -0.19 44.59 5.71
C SER A 518 -0.54 43.12 5.56
N TRP A 519 -1.68 42.68 6.09
CA TRP A 519 -2.16 41.29 5.94
C TRP A 519 -2.08 40.78 4.49
N LYS A 520 -2.09 41.69 3.50
CA LYS A 520 -1.92 41.45 2.07
C LYS A 520 -0.60 40.75 1.72
N THR A 521 0.53 41.08 2.36
CA THR A 521 1.79 40.36 2.11
C THR A 521 1.75 38.93 2.66
N GLY A 522 1.14 38.74 3.84
CA GLY A 522 0.89 37.40 4.39
C GLY A 522 0.00 36.55 3.48
N VAL A 523 -1.10 37.14 2.99
CA VAL A 523 -2.01 36.48 2.03
C VAL A 523 -1.31 36.16 0.73
N LEU A 524 -0.51 37.09 0.17
CA LEU A 524 0.21 36.87 -1.08
C LEU A 524 1.22 35.72 -0.95
N CYS A 525 1.96 35.66 0.16
CA CYS A 525 2.88 34.54 0.43
C CYS A 525 2.14 33.21 0.55
N VAL A 526 0.98 33.18 1.23
CA VAL A 526 0.14 31.98 1.31
C VAL A 526 -0.39 31.59 -0.06
N VAL A 527 -0.88 32.53 -0.86
CA VAL A 527 -1.40 32.26 -2.22
C VAL A 527 -0.30 31.75 -3.16
N LEU A 528 0.88 32.36 -3.13
CA LEU A 528 2.02 31.92 -3.95
C LEU A 528 2.54 30.56 -3.51
N ALA A 529 2.64 30.31 -2.21
CA ALA A 529 3.01 29.00 -1.69
C ALA A 529 1.99 27.95 -2.12
N THR A 530 0.70 28.20 -1.90
CA THR A 530 -0.37 27.28 -2.32
C THR A 530 -0.39 27.06 -3.83
N GLY A 531 -0.13 28.10 -4.64
CA GLY A 531 -0.07 28.00 -6.09
C GLY A 531 1.11 27.17 -6.59
N VAL A 532 2.30 27.37 -6.00
CA VAL A 532 3.50 26.55 -6.31
C VAL A 532 3.30 25.11 -5.86
N THR A 533 2.76 24.90 -4.65
CA THR A 533 2.43 23.55 -4.16
C THR A 533 1.41 22.89 -5.07
N ALA A 534 0.33 23.57 -5.48
CA ALA A 534 -0.68 23.01 -6.40
C ALA A 534 -0.14 22.74 -7.82
N ALA A 535 0.74 23.58 -8.35
CA ALA A 535 1.34 23.39 -9.67
C ALA A 535 2.33 22.22 -9.68
N LEU A 536 3.17 22.12 -8.66
CA LEU A 536 4.04 20.96 -8.47
C LEU A 536 3.19 19.70 -8.32
N TRP A 537 2.08 19.77 -7.59
CA TRP A 537 1.18 18.64 -7.30
C TRP A 537 0.60 18.00 -8.55
N GLY A 538 0.14 18.82 -9.50
CA GLY A 538 -0.37 18.34 -10.78
C GLY A 538 0.70 17.62 -11.61
N GLY A 539 1.96 18.06 -11.54
CA GLY A 539 3.08 17.43 -12.26
C GLY A 539 3.60 16.15 -11.61
N LEU A 540 3.41 15.99 -10.30
CA LEU A 540 4.05 14.95 -9.51
C LEU A 540 3.08 13.88 -8.98
N GLN A 541 1.78 14.02 -9.28
CA GLN A 541 0.72 13.10 -8.84
C GLN A 541 1.06 11.62 -9.11
N ALA A 542 1.67 11.31 -10.25
CA ALA A 542 2.06 9.95 -10.60
C ALA A 542 3.14 9.38 -9.69
N GLN A 543 4.15 10.19 -9.36
CA GLN A 543 5.23 9.81 -8.46
C GLN A 543 4.74 9.72 -7.02
N ILE A 544 3.76 10.55 -6.63
CA ILE A 544 3.10 10.47 -5.31
C ILE A 544 2.33 9.16 -5.13
N GLY A 545 1.63 8.68 -6.16
CA GLY A 545 0.96 7.38 -6.09
C GLY A 545 1.91 6.20 -5.90
N GLN A 546 3.12 6.26 -6.49
CA GLN A 546 4.16 5.24 -6.30
C GLN A 546 4.75 5.24 -4.89
N MET A 547 4.35 6.21 -4.06
CA MET A 547 4.82 6.30 -2.69
C MET A 547 4.09 5.37 -1.74
N HIS A 548 2.89 4.97 -2.14
CA HIS A 548 2.07 4.05 -1.37
C HIS A 548 2.83 2.72 -1.20
N PRO A 549 2.91 2.15 0.01
CA PRO A 549 3.62 0.88 0.24
C PRO A 549 3.10 -0.24 -0.67
N LEU A 550 1.77 -0.35 -0.79
CA LEU A 550 1.16 -1.32 -1.69
C LEU A 550 1.49 -1.05 -3.17
N ALA A 551 1.56 0.21 -3.60
CA ALA A 551 2.03 0.55 -4.94
C ALA A 551 3.44 0.03 -5.20
N ARG A 552 4.31 0.12 -4.18
CA ARG A 552 5.70 -0.38 -4.25
C ARG A 552 5.77 -1.90 -4.29
N VAL A 553 4.96 -2.60 -3.49
CA VAL A 553 4.86 -4.06 -3.54
C VAL A 553 4.41 -4.51 -4.91
N LEU A 554 3.38 -3.85 -5.47
CA LEU A 554 2.85 -4.14 -6.79
C LEU A 554 3.87 -3.83 -7.91
N SER A 555 4.56 -2.68 -7.86
CA SER A 555 5.59 -2.32 -8.85
C SER A 555 6.92 -3.09 -8.68
N GLY A 556 7.18 -3.66 -7.50
CA GLY A 556 8.40 -4.40 -7.20
C GLY A 556 8.42 -5.82 -7.77
N LEU A 557 7.31 -6.28 -8.36
CA LEU A 557 7.16 -7.64 -8.89
C LEU A 557 8.05 -7.93 -10.11
N ASP A 558 8.52 -6.92 -10.85
CA ASP A 558 9.41 -7.08 -12.02
C ASP A 558 10.88 -6.66 -11.77
N SER A 559 11.22 -6.08 -10.61
CA SER A 559 12.61 -5.78 -10.28
C SER A 559 12.86 -5.68 -8.77
N VAL A 560 13.55 -6.67 -8.22
CA VAL A 560 14.25 -6.54 -6.93
C VAL A 560 15.46 -5.63 -7.17
N GLY A 561 15.21 -4.33 -7.24
CA GLY A 561 16.22 -3.28 -7.25
C GLY A 561 16.00 -2.36 -6.05
N PRO A 562 16.89 -2.34 -5.04
CA PRO A 562 16.77 -1.50 -3.84
C PRO A 562 17.17 -0.03 -4.11
N HIS A 563 16.81 0.51 -5.26
CA HIS A 563 17.04 1.91 -5.57
C HIS A 563 15.70 2.64 -5.62
N GLU A 564 15.27 3.02 -4.42
CA GLU A 564 14.36 4.13 -4.23
C GLU A 564 14.89 5.31 -5.03
N ASP A 565 14.21 5.63 -6.13
CA ASP A 565 14.62 6.69 -7.03
C ASP A 565 14.66 7.99 -6.21
N GLN A 566 15.85 8.55 -6.00
CA GLN A 566 16.09 9.70 -5.13
C GLN A 566 15.17 10.88 -5.49
N ALA A 567 14.72 10.94 -6.75
CA ALA A 567 13.72 11.86 -7.27
C ALA A 567 12.33 11.72 -6.61
N GLN A 568 11.81 10.49 -6.45
CA GLN A 568 10.53 10.26 -5.79
C GLN A 568 10.60 10.57 -4.30
N MET A 569 11.75 10.28 -3.68
CA MET A 569 12.04 10.78 -2.35
C MET A 569 11.94 12.31 -2.36
N LEU A 570 12.79 13.03 -3.12
CA LEU A 570 12.84 14.51 -3.25
C LEU A 570 11.46 15.18 -3.39
N VAL A 571 10.57 14.53 -4.13
CA VAL A 571 9.19 14.97 -4.34
C VAL A 571 8.34 14.91 -3.06
N ARG A 572 8.45 13.85 -2.23
CA ARG A 572 7.84 13.80 -0.88
C ARG A 572 8.26 14.97 -0.02
N TRP A 573 9.56 15.28 -0.04
CA TRP A 573 10.16 16.33 0.78
C TRP A 573 9.66 17.71 0.38
N PHE A 574 9.58 17.99 -0.93
CA PHE A 574 9.15 19.29 -1.42
C PHE A 574 7.67 19.56 -1.09
N PHE A 575 6.81 18.54 -1.20
CA PHE A 575 5.42 18.68 -0.80
C PHE A 575 5.28 18.84 0.69
N GLY A 576 5.73 17.87 1.49
CA GLY A 576 5.51 17.82 2.94
C GLY A 576 6.02 19.01 3.75
N LEU A 577 6.96 19.81 3.22
CA LEU A 577 7.57 20.91 3.97
C LEU A 577 7.32 22.31 3.39
N SER A 578 6.89 22.44 2.13
CA SER A 578 6.75 23.75 1.46
C SER A 578 5.89 24.74 2.24
N PHE A 579 4.75 24.31 2.77
CA PHE A 579 3.83 25.18 3.48
C PHE A 579 4.31 25.55 4.90
N ALA A 580 4.81 24.57 5.66
CA ALA A 580 5.37 24.82 7.00
C ALA A 580 6.59 25.73 6.95
N LEU A 581 7.45 25.53 5.94
CA LEU A 581 8.58 26.39 5.65
C LEU A 581 8.12 27.82 5.37
N VAL A 582 7.13 28.02 4.49
CA VAL A 582 6.61 29.37 4.19
C VAL A 582 6.05 30.06 5.44
N VAL A 583 5.27 29.36 6.27
CA VAL A 583 4.73 29.93 7.52
C VAL A 583 5.87 30.33 8.47
N CYS A 584 6.90 29.49 8.60
CA CYS A 584 8.07 29.77 9.43
C CYS A 584 8.93 30.93 8.87
N LEU A 585 9.10 31.02 7.55
CA LEU A 585 9.85 32.09 6.90
C LEU A 585 9.12 33.44 7.03
N VAL A 586 7.80 33.45 6.84
CA VAL A 586 6.96 34.65 7.04
C VAL A 586 6.94 35.05 8.52
N GLY A 587 6.89 34.07 9.43
CA GLY A 587 7.02 34.30 10.88
C GLY A 587 8.38 34.87 11.30
N GLY A 588 9.47 34.31 10.77
CA GLY A 588 10.84 34.72 11.05
C GLY A 588 11.18 36.10 10.49
N THR A 589 10.75 36.39 9.27
CA THR A 589 10.88 37.72 8.65
C THR A 589 10.10 38.79 9.42
N GLY A 590 8.84 38.51 9.78
CA GLY A 590 8.04 39.42 10.60
C GLY A 590 8.65 39.68 11.98
N SER A 591 9.28 38.67 12.57
CA SER A 591 10.02 38.78 13.83
C SER A 591 11.25 39.68 13.76
N LEU A 592 12.07 39.52 12.71
CA LEU A 592 13.28 40.32 12.53
C LEU A 592 12.98 41.81 12.33
N LEU A 593 11.80 42.14 11.82
CA LEU A 593 11.31 43.51 11.71
C LEU A 593 10.86 44.12 13.06
N LEU A 594 10.61 43.31 14.08
CA LEU A 594 10.22 43.74 15.42
C LEU A 594 11.45 43.88 16.33
N LYS A 595 12.12 45.04 16.23
CA LYS A 595 13.44 45.40 16.78
C LYS A 595 13.68 45.13 18.29
N HIS A 596 12.66 44.87 19.10
CA HIS A 596 12.81 44.78 20.56
C HIS A 596 12.53 43.42 21.19
N ARG A 597 11.83 42.50 20.52
CA ARG A 597 11.52 41.14 21.05
C ARG A 597 11.27 40.14 19.91
N PRO A 598 12.32 39.71 19.20
CA PRO A 598 12.16 38.90 17.99
C PRO A 598 11.38 37.61 18.28
N LEU A 599 11.69 36.88 19.36
CA LEU A 599 11.01 35.61 19.66
C LEU A 599 9.54 35.76 20.05
N GLU A 600 9.16 36.81 20.81
CA GLU A 600 7.74 37.07 21.10
C GLU A 600 7.00 37.49 19.82
N GLY A 601 7.65 38.30 18.97
CA GLY A 601 7.14 38.68 17.66
C GLY A 601 6.95 37.47 16.74
N ALA A 602 7.95 36.59 16.63
CA ALA A 602 7.91 35.36 15.86
C ALA A 602 6.76 34.48 16.33
N PHE A 603 6.66 34.23 17.63
CA PHE A 603 5.60 33.43 18.21
C PHE A 603 4.22 34.06 17.96
N GLN A 604 4.09 35.37 18.05
CA GLN A 604 2.82 36.06 17.80
C GLN A 604 2.41 35.99 16.32
N VAL A 605 3.36 36.15 15.40
CA VAL A 605 3.13 36.02 13.95
C VAL A 605 2.80 34.58 13.58
N VAL A 606 3.61 33.61 14.01
CA VAL A 606 3.36 32.17 13.83
C VAL A 606 1.99 31.81 14.41
N ARG A 607 1.65 32.26 15.64
CA ARG A 607 0.33 32.02 16.23
C ARG A 607 -0.81 32.63 15.42
N SER A 608 -0.61 33.79 14.79
CA SER A 608 -1.64 34.43 13.97
C SER A 608 -1.85 33.74 12.62
N LEU A 609 -0.80 33.12 12.07
CA LEU A 609 -0.85 32.42 10.79
C LEU A 609 -1.20 30.93 10.95
N LEU A 610 -0.84 30.32 12.08
CA LEU A 610 -1.01 28.89 12.34
C LEU A 610 -2.48 28.47 12.32
N TRP A 611 -3.37 29.20 12.98
CA TRP A 611 -4.77 28.79 13.07
C TRP A 611 -5.49 28.86 11.71
N PRO A 612 -5.35 29.95 10.91
CA PRO A 612 -5.84 29.96 9.53
C PRO A 612 -5.21 28.88 8.65
N ALA A 613 -3.90 28.64 8.79
CA ALA A 613 -3.17 27.59 8.09
C ALA A 613 -3.74 26.20 8.40
N LEU A 614 -3.87 25.85 9.68
CA LEU A 614 -4.42 24.55 10.11
C LEU A 614 -5.89 24.39 9.69
N ALA A 615 -6.69 25.46 9.78
CA ALA A 615 -8.09 25.42 9.34
C ALA A 615 -8.19 25.18 7.82
N PHE A 616 -7.37 25.86 7.03
CA PHE A 616 -7.30 25.66 5.59
C PHE A 616 -6.83 24.24 5.24
N MET A 617 -5.75 23.78 5.87
CA MET A 617 -5.22 22.43 5.69
C MET A 617 -6.23 21.35 6.10
N ALA A 618 -6.97 21.56 7.17
CA ALA A 618 -8.06 20.68 7.56
C ALA A 618 -9.14 20.64 6.47
N VAL A 619 -9.58 21.79 5.93
CA VAL A 619 -10.55 21.81 4.81
C VAL A 619 -10.02 21.07 3.59
N VAL A 620 -8.76 21.30 3.21
CA VAL A 620 -8.11 20.58 2.10
C VAL A 620 -8.09 19.08 2.38
N TYR A 621 -7.68 18.67 3.57
CA TYR A 621 -7.65 17.27 3.99
C TYR A 621 -9.03 16.62 3.92
N LEU A 622 -10.10 17.32 4.33
CA LEU A 622 -11.46 16.80 4.25
C LEU A 622 -11.94 16.63 2.82
N CYS A 623 -11.62 17.58 1.94
CA CYS A 623 -11.89 17.46 0.52
C CYS A 623 -11.14 16.26 -0.08
N LEU A 624 -9.86 16.10 0.25
CA LEU A 624 -9.05 14.96 -0.18
C LEU A 624 -9.64 13.65 0.34
N LEU A 625 -9.95 13.56 1.62
CA LEU A 625 -10.57 12.39 2.24
C LEU A 625 -11.88 12.01 1.56
N GLN A 626 -12.73 12.99 1.23
CA GLN A 626 -13.97 12.74 0.48
C GLN A 626 -13.69 12.22 -0.93
N VAL A 627 -12.67 12.74 -1.61
CA VAL A 627 -12.25 12.25 -2.93
C VAL A 627 -11.70 10.83 -2.82
N THR A 628 -10.83 10.56 -1.85
CA THR A 628 -10.27 9.22 -1.58
C THR A 628 -11.38 8.22 -1.29
N ILE A 629 -12.37 8.56 -0.46
CA ILE A 629 -13.54 7.69 -0.18
C ILE A 629 -14.30 7.35 -1.46
N ARG A 630 -14.55 8.34 -2.33
CA ARG A 630 -15.26 8.12 -3.61
C ARG A 630 -14.44 7.27 -4.57
N GLN A 631 -13.14 7.49 -4.63
CA GLN A 631 -12.23 6.71 -5.45
C GLN A 631 -12.09 5.30 -4.93
N ASP A 632 -12.02 5.11 -3.62
CA ASP A 632 -11.94 3.81 -2.99
C ASP A 632 -13.20 2.99 -3.31
N ALA A 633 -14.40 3.57 -3.16
CA ALA A 633 -15.65 2.92 -3.57
C ALA A 633 -15.68 2.57 -5.06
N ARG A 634 -15.23 3.49 -5.95
CA ARG A 634 -15.12 3.22 -7.40
C ARG A 634 -14.10 2.14 -7.71
N THR A 635 -12.98 2.13 -7.01
CA THR A 635 -11.91 1.15 -7.17
C THR A 635 -12.38 -0.20 -6.66
N ALA A 636 -13.09 -0.27 -5.53
CA ALA A 636 -13.66 -1.48 -4.98
C ALA A 636 -14.72 -2.08 -5.93
N ALA A 637 -15.55 -1.22 -6.52
CA ALA A 637 -16.50 -1.61 -7.56
C ALA A 637 -15.76 -2.09 -8.81
N ALA A 638 -14.74 -1.37 -9.28
CA ALA A 638 -13.93 -1.75 -10.43
C ALA A 638 -13.12 -3.04 -10.19
N ILE A 639 -12.68 -3.31 -8.95
CA ILE A 639 -12.01 -4.56 -8.57
C ILE A 639 -13.00 -5.72 -8.62
N GLN A 640 -14.21 -5.51 -8.08
CA GLN A 640 -15.25 -6.54 -8.11
C GLN A 640 -15.75 -6.79 -9.53
N GLU A 641 -15.95 -5.72 -10.29
CA GLU A 641 -16.29 -5.77 -11.71
C GLU A 641 -15.14 -6.41 -12.48
N ALA A 642 -13.88 -6.07 -12.23
CA ALA A 642 -12.73 -6.73 -12.83
C ALA A 642 -12.64 -8.20 -12.39
N ALA A 643 -12.92 -8.60 -11.16
CA ALA A 643 -12.92 -10.02 -10.81
C ALA A 643 -14.03 -10.81 -11.54
N ILE A 644 -15.16 -10.16 -11.83
CA ILE A 644 -16.25 -10.73 -12.64
C ILE A 644 -15.89 -10.71 -14.13
N ASN A 645 -15.34 -9.59 -14.60
CA ASN A 645 -15.06 -9.30 -16.00
C ASN A 645 -13.69 -9.80 -16.45
N ASP A 646 -12.70 -10.08 -15.60
CA ASP A 646 -11.40 -10.64 -15.99
C ASP A 646 -11.63 -12.05 -16.53
N ARG A 647 -12.59 -12.77 -15.93
CA ARG A 647 -13.17 -13.98 -16.51
C ARG A 647 -13.76 -13.73 -17.90
N GLU A 648 -14.59 -12.71 -18.08
CA GLU A 648 -15.20 -12.39 -19.38
C GLU A 648 -14.18 -11.82 -20.39
N TRP A 649 -13.16 -11.10 -19.93
CA TRP A 649 -12.17 -10.39 -20.71
C TRP A 649 -11.15 -11.36 -21.26
N VAL A 650 -10.63 -12.27 -20.41
CA VAL A 650 -9.80 -13.38 -20.87
C VAL A 650 -10.59 -14.17 -21.91
N LEU A 651 -11.81 -14.61 -21.60
CA LEU A 651 -12.63 -15.38 -22.54
C LEU A 651 -12.93 -14.64 -23.85
N THR A 652 -13.19 -13.33 -23.82
CA THR A 652 -13.47 -12.57 -25.06
C THR A 652 -12.22 -12.30 -25.88
N HIS A 653 -11.06 -12.06 -25.26
CA HIS A 653 -9.84 -11.73 -25.99
C HIS A 653 -9.00 -12.96 -26.36
N THR A 654 -9.29 -14.13 -25.77
CA THR A 654 -8.72 -15.42 -26.18
C THR A 654 -9.57 -16.14 -27.23
N LEU A 655 -10.89 -15.94 -27.23
CA LEU A 655 -11.83 -16.66 -28.12
C LEU A 655 -12.38 -15.85 -29.30
N SER A 656 -12.15 -14.53 -29.39
CA SER A 656 -12.70 -13.70 -30.49
C SER A 656 -11.93 -13.77 -31.83
N GLU A 657 -11.01 -14.72 -32.00
CA GLU A 657 -10.29 -15.01 -33.27
C GLU A 657 -10.15 -16.52 -33.45
#